data_AF-A0A7V9ZTW3-F1
#
_entry.id   AF-A0A7V9ZTW3-F1
#
_cell.length_a   1.000
_cell.length_b   1.000
_cell.length_c   1.000
_cell.angle_alpha   90.00
_cell.angle_beta   90.00
_cell.angle_gamma   90.00
#
_symmetry.space_group_name_H-M   'P 1'
#
loop_
_entity.id
_entity.type
_entity.pdbx_description
1 polymer ?
#
loop_
_entity_poly.entity_id
_entity_poly.type
_entity_poly.pdbx_seq_one_letter_code
_entity_poly.pdbx_strand_id
1 'polypeptide(L)'
;MLQDIVENKSAAWAQRDLAMDALAVNGDWKGRDEWYISLLEDETLLTIQDNGNTGLTTLIAMSPPKKWTEKMLELVKSNNFAVRSAAVRNLMDSSDSKRKDVLEAMLPWLTNANWAKSSRDGERGQLIAALAESDFPESVPGLISIVMNEEEFRTAAIGALIKYKDIRAVPALRFALSLEENLEARSIIVQALLASGGFSDDEQMTALEAYATLVSTPKGLEEFNSYQYQEYYEGDEDGGDKPAQKPLPLPIVIGKTVGEQEEPTDGLVVRAVERVKILRRTKPSVADTLAGIMQKWKGPAIYAEILRQIRDGEADTETILSVLAKRKDVREKVPNDLATLRGASGTARGIGACLIEDENDFLSILSRTDTEVQTAMFACARLIRVKLPVSEVGTFLNSPNKLLALAAERWLESEDSPQARTLVLAKHPNEAVILGARQAFVPEGKASESKNLDAVFESVNGFQYWSLPFSELKKSEEKLRDEIKANPDLTAVYAVLPDAKSGQQVIRVYKDKIVFTFEEDTARYREKTLTAKEFENFYNFLINNKIDSLPPFNDFCEECVSNEFVMFGRVGGRRVFLRSVNNEKNVVNKLFEYFESFKKENLKLKYRLSDKIKGLEVLLADENFTARAVWKKDADLRVLVEDKLEQAKIEKDLTELQQNIYNVESEEEEPAQRQAQYLTFMKKRAEMIFAHYSWRNLQNGKPGAVAEQPLEIPFLSKNTQYFPESAVYNFVPEWRVRAGNIEIRTGELYEGGLYKIIDSSNPVKFREGLYANPIVTADGKWAIVTKAETNWNEPKTVVRVNLQTGREYKINVPPSDAFYPIAFVGSHNKVLLYRGKGNFMRSGEATAETADGEHAEEMWTVPRRANAKPNPSPKTPEYYLFDANTGATQLVKGEFRPVIQQTVRPLQPTGNPGEFWAAIFDAKMKETSVGRYNEKTFVFQPFAKIPDINLSSMDIWVDEKDAKIYFVYLGHLLALPLSN
;
A
#
# COMPACT_ATOMS: atom_id res chain seq x y z
N MET A 1 -46.77 7.68 45.44
CA MET A 1 -45.95 8.86 45.05
C MET A 1 -45.40 8.71 43.64
N LEU A 2 -44.55 7.71 43.32
CA LEU A 2 -44.03 7.55 41.95
C LEU A 2 -45.10 7.10 40.94
N GLN A 3 -45.99 6.16 41.31
CA GLN A 3 -47.12 5.74 40.45
C GLN A 3 -48.03 6.92 40.10
N ASP A 4 -48.33 7.78 41.09
CA ASP A 4 -49.16 8.98 40.90
C ASP A 4 -48.53 9.97 39.91
N ILE A 5 -47.19 10.06 39.89
CA ILE A 5 -46.45 10.89 38.92
C ILE A 5 -46.57 10.29 37.51
N VAL A 6 -46.45 8.96 37.37
CA VAL A 6 -46.58 8.26 36.08
C VAL A 6 -48.01 8.37 35.52
N GLU A 7 -49.04 8.20 36.35
CA GLU A 7 -50.46 8.26 35.96
C GLU A 7 -50.93 9.69 35.66
N ASN A 8 -50.23 10.72 36.14
CA ASN A 8 -50.56 12.10 35.86
C ASN A 8 -50.21 12.49 34.41
N LYS A 9 -51.22 12.40 33.53
CA LYS A 9 -51.10 12.74 32.10
C LYS A 9 -50.69 14.19 31.82
N SER A 10 -50.81 15.09 32.80
CA SER A 10 -50.39 16.50 32.71
C SER A 10 -48.97 16.75 33.22
N ALA A 11 -48.30 15.76 33.80
CA ALA A 11 -46.90 15.89 34.23
C ALA A 11 -45.96 15.91 33.01
N ALA A 12 -44.80 16.56 33.16
CA ALA A 12 -43.80 16.62 32.09
C ALA A 12 -43.29 15.22 31.77
N TRP A 13 -43.11 14.91 30.48
CA TRP A 13 -42.75 13.56 30.01
C TRP A 13 -41.48 13.02 30.71
N ALA A 14 -40.44 13.85 30.88
CA ALA A 14 -39.21 13.45 31.53
C ALA A 14 -39.40 13.09 33.03
N GLN A 15 -40.36 13.69 33.71
CA GLN A 15 -40.68 13.35 35.11
C GLN A 15 -41.41 12.01 35.21
N ARG A 16 -42.31 11.75 34.26
CA ARG A 16 -43.03 10.48 34.16
C ARG A 16 -42.06 9.35 33.78
N ASP A 17 -41.11 9.61 32.89
CA ASP A 17 -40.08 8.68 32.45
C ASP A 17 -39.14 8.26 33.59
N LEU A 18 -38.52 9.23 34.27
CA LEU A 18 -37.67 8.97 35.45
C LEU A 18 -38.41 8.23 36.56
N ALA A 19 -39.70 8.54 36.77
CA ALA A 19 -40.52 7.82 37.74
C ALA A 19 -40.80 6.37 37.31
N MET A 20 -41.00 6.13 36.01
CA MET A 20 -41.20 4.79 35.43
C MET A 20 -39.95 3.92 35.54
N ASP A 21 -38.77 4.45 35.23
CA ASP A 21 -37.50 3.73 35.35
C ASP A 21 -37.14 3.45 36.82
N ALA A 22 -37.35 4.42 37.71
CA ALA A 22 -37.17 4.21 39.14
C ALA A 22 -38.10 3.10 39.69
N LEU A 23 -39.32 2.99 39.17
CA LEU A 23 -40.25 1.90 39.55
C LEU A 23 -39.84 0.54 38.96
N ALA A 24 -39.22 0.51 37.78
CA ALA A 24 -38.78 -0.73 37.13
C ALA A 24 -37.56 -1.33 37.85
N VAL A 25 -36.62 -0.49 38.32
CA VAL A 25 -35.37 -0.92 38.98
C VAL A 25 -35.57 -1.28 40.46
N ASN A 26 -36.62 -0.80 41.12
CA ASN A 26 -36.87 -1.02 42.56
C ASN A 26 -37.47 -2.39 42.93
N GLY A 27 -37.46 -3.37 42.02
CA GLY A 27 -37.84 -4.77 42.30
C GLY A 27 -39.32 -5.11 42.06
N ASP A 28 -39.69 -6.36 42.37
CA ASP A 28 -41.03 -6.92 42.12
C ASP A 28 -42.03 -6.55 43.22
N TRP A 29 -43.20 -6.02 42.85
CA TRP A 29 -44.28 -5.69 43.79
C TRP A 29 -45.63 -6.22 43.29
N LYS A 30 -46.54 -6.52 44.22
CA LYS A 30 -47.81 -7.18 43.90
C LYS A 30 -48.68 -6.28 43.01
N GLY A 31 -49.02 -6.75 41.82
CA GLY A 31 -49.80 -5.99 40.84
C GLY A 31 -48.96 -5.13 39.89
N ARG A 32 -47.62 -5.21 39.96
CA ARG A 32 -46.71 -4.44 39.11
C ARG A 32 -46.95 -4.68 37.64
N ASP A 33 -47.00 -5.95 37.28
CA ASP A 33 -47.03 -6.37 35.89
C ASP A 33 -48.38 -5.96 35.24
N GLU A 34 -49.49 -6.13 35.95
CA GLU A 34 -50.82 -5.64 35.53
C GLU A 34 -50.87 -4.11 35.45
N TRP A 35 -50.22 -3.42 36.38
CA TRP A 35 -50.15 -1.95 36.38
C TRP A 35 -49.40 -1.43 35.15
N TYR A 36 -48.20 -1.94 34.86
CA TYR A 36 -47.47 -1.53 33.64
C TYR A 36 -48.21 -1.87 32.35
N ILE A 37 -48.91 -3.01 32.29
CA ILE A 37 -49.76 -3.34 31.13
C ILE A 37 -50.90 -2.32 30.98
N SER A 38 -51.54 -1.91 32.08
CA SER A 38 -52.65 -0.94 32.04
C SER A 38 -52.22 0.42 31.51
N LEU A 39 -50.94 0.80 31.70
CA LEU A 39 -50.39 2.04 31.18
C LEU A 39 -50.31 2.08 29.64
N LEU A 40 -50.36 0.92 28.96
CA LEU A 40 -50.28 0.87 27.49
C LEU A 40 -51.49 1.50 26.79
N GLU A 41 -52.62 1.66 27.49
CA GLU A 41 -53.79 2.37 26.98
C GLU A 41 -53.63 3.89 27.02
N ASP A 42 -52.63 4.40 27.74
CA ASP A 42 -52.38 5.84 27.82
C ASP A 42 -51.63 6.35 26.59
N GLU A 43 -52.39 6.91 25.64
CA GLU A 43 -51.84 7.51 24.42
C GLU A 43 -50.81 8.62 24.70
N THR A 44 -50.89 9.29 25.86
CA THR A 44 -49.90 10.32 26.24
C THR A 44 -48.53 9.73 26.59
N LEU A 45 -48.44 8.42 26.80
CA LEU A 45 -47.16 7.73 26.94
C LEU A 45 -46.54 7.39 25.58
N LEU A 46 -47.28 7.45 24.47
CA LEU A 46 -46.73 7.28 23.12
C LEU A 46 -45.85 8.46 22.66
N THR A 47 -45.94 9.62 23.31
CA THR A 47 -45.13 10.82 22.98
C THR A 47 -43.87 10.94 23.84
N ILE A 48 -43.87 10.34 25.04
CA ILE A 48 -42.65 10.12 25.86
C ILE A 48 -41.65 9.22 25.10
N GLN A 49 -42.18 8.38 24.22
CA GLN A 49 -41.48 7.36 23.46
C GLN A 49 -40.64 7.87 22.29
N ASP A 50 -40.81 9.13 21.86
CA ASP A 50 -40.04 9.73 20.76
C ASP A 50 -38.60 10.14 21.22
N ASN A 51 -38.32 10.09 22.55
CA ASN A 51 -37.04 10.51 23.16
C ASN A 51 -36.38 9.45 24.08
N GLY A 52 -36.91 8.21 24.17
CA GLY A 52 -36.40 7.22 25.14
C GLY A 52 -37.16 5.88 25.21
N ASN A 53 -36.70 4.97 26.08
CA ASN A 53 -37.38 3.72 26.42
C ASN A 53 -38.51 3.96 27.41
N THR A 54 -39.64 3.26 27.31
CA THR A 54 -40.63 3.31 28.41
C THR A 54 -40.17 2.43 29.56
N GLY A 55 -40.68 2.68 30.78
CA GLY A 55 -40.42 1.79 31.90
C GLY A 55 -40.87 0.34 31.69
N LEU A 56 -41.82 0.07 30.78
CA LEU A 56 -42.17 -1.30 30.39
C LEU A 56 -41.12 -1.92 29.45
N THR A 57 -40.51 -1.13 28.57
CA THR A 57 -39.38 -1.58 27.72
C THR A 57 -38.19 -1.93 28.61
N THR A 58 -37.88 -1.07 29.59
CA THR A 58 -36.87 -1.31 30.63
C THR A 58 -37.18 -2.59 31.42
N LEU A 59 -38.43 -2.78 31.84
CA LEU A 59 -38.87 -3.98 32.55
C LEU A 59 -38.74 -5.27 31.71
N ILE A 60 -39.04 -5.20 30.42
CA ILE A 60 -38.88 -6.33 29.48
C ILE A 60 -37.41 -6.67 29.28
N ALA A 61 -36.54 -5.66 29.11
CA ALA A 61 -35.10 -5.85 28.98
C ALA A 61 -34.46 -6.47 30.23
N MET A 62 -34.97 -6.15 31.42
CA MET A 62 -34.51 -6.69 32.71
C MET A 62 -35.13 -8.04 33.09
N SER A 63 -36.15 -8.49 32.35
CA SER A 63 -36.86 -9.75 32.64
C SER A 63 -36.18 -10.96 31.98
N PRO A 64 -36.38 -12.18 32.50
CA PRO A 64 -35.97 -13.38 31.79
C PRO A 64 -36.54 -13.41 30.36
N PRO A 65 -35.77 -13.91 29.37
CA PRO A 65 -36.26 -14.08 28.01
C PRO A 65 -37.62 -14.80 28.01
N LYS A 66 -38.52 -14.42 27.11
CA LYS A 66 -39.88 -14.98 26.94
C LYS A 66 -40.93 -14.64 28.00
N LYS A 67 -40.57 -13.99 29.13
CA LYS A 67 -41.56 -13.66 30.19
C LYS A 67 -42.79 -12.92 29.65
N TRP A 68 -42.58 -11.99 28.71
CA TRP A 68 -43.61 -11.06 28.24
C TRP A 68 -44.13 -11.34 26.82
N THR A 69 -43.49 -12.24 26.08
CA THR A 69 -43.72 -12.44 24.65
C THR A 69 -45.16 -12.84 24.34
N GLU A 70 -45.72 -13.81 25.06
CA GLU A 70 -47.11 -14.26 24.87
C GLU A 70 -48.12 -13.15 25.16
N LYS A 71 -47.86 -12.33 26.18
CA LYS A 71 -48.74 -11.21 26.51
C LYS A 71 -48.66 -10.11 25.45
N MET A 72 -47.47 -9.81 24.94
CA MET A 72 -47.34 -8.83 23.86
C MET A 72 -47.97 -9.33 22.55
N LEU A 73 -47.86 -10.63 22.22
CA LEU A 73 -48.56 -11.23 21.08
C LEU A 73 -50.09 -11.11 21.18
N GLU A 74 -50.66 -11.22 22.39
CA GLU A 74 -52.07 -10.95 22.64
C GLU A 74 -52.40 -9.47 22.38
N LEU A 75 -51.59 -8.56 22.93
CA LEU A 75 -51.82 -7.11 22.86
C LEU A 75 -51.60 -6.51 21.47
N VAL A 76 -50.74 -7.10 20.63
CA VAL A 76 -50.60 -6.70 19.21
C VAL A 76 -51.93 -6.83 18.44
N LYS A 77 -52.82 -7.73 18.88
CA LYS A 77 -54.15 -7.91 18.26
C LYS A 77 -55.19 -6.90 18.77
N SER A 78 -54.81 -6.00 19.66
CA SER A 78 -55.72 -4.99 20.21
C SER A 78 -56.20 -4.01 19.14
N ASN A 79 -57.47 -3.62 19.22
CA ASN A 79 -58.04 -2.55 18.40
C ASN A 79 -57.56 -1.16 18.87
N ASN A 80 -57.09 -1.03 20.12
CA ASN A 80 -56.53 0.22 20.62
C ASN A 80 -55.14 0.45 19.98
N PHE A 81 -54.99 1.58 19.28
CA PHE A 81 -53.77 1.94 18.56
C PHE A 81 -52.55 2.07 19.48
N ALA A 82 -52.71 2.64 20.68
CA ALA A 82 -51.61 2.80 21.63
C ALA A 82 -51.14 1.47 22.20
N VAL A 83 -52.09 0.61 22.60
CA VAL A 83 -51.79 -0.73 23.11
C VAL A 83 -51.05 -1.55 22.07
N ARG A 84 -51.55 -1.54 20.83
CA ARG A 84 -50.92 -2.26 19.73
C ARG A 84 -49.53 -1.74 19.40
N SER A 85 -49.37 -0.42 19.29
CA SER A 85 -48.07 0.20 18.95
C SER A 85 -47.03 -0.10 20.03
N ALA A 86 -47.40 0.01 21.30
CA ALA A 86 -46.52 -0.33 22.40
C ALA A 86 -46.17 -1.83 22.41
N ALA A 87 -47.11 -2.72 22.10
CA ALA A 87 -46.84 -4.15 22.02
C ALA A 87 -45.88 -4.51 20.87
N VAL A 88 -46.02 -3.86 19.70
CA VAL A 88 -45.11 -4.03 18.56
C VAL A 88 -43.69 -3.64 18.93
N ARG A 89 -43.50 -2.45 19.50
CA ARG A 89 -42.17 -1.98 19.96
C ARG A 89 -41.51 -2.95 20.93
N ASN A 90 -42.25 -3.35 21.96
CA ASN A 90 -41.73 -4.24 23.01
C ASN A 90 -41.36 -5.64 22.48
N LEU A 91 -42.04 -6.13 21.45
CA LEU A 91 -41.66 -7.36 20.76
C LEU A 91 -40.38 -7.17 19.92
N MET A 92 -40.21 -6.01 19.28
CA MET A 92 -38.99 -5.69 18.51
C MET A 92 -37.74 -5.56 19.40
N ASP A 93 -37.87 -4.92 20.56
CA ASP A 93 -36.79 -4.77 21.54
C ASP A 93 -36.50 -6.05 22.35
N SER A 94 -37.33 -7.09 22.20
CA SER A 94 -37.14 -8.36 22.91
C SER A 94 -36.10 -9.25 22.21
N SER A 95 -35.47 -10.14 22.98
CA SER A 95 -34.61 -11.22 22.44
C SER A 95 -35.36 -12.23 21.55
N ASP A 96 -36.68 -12.14 21.48
CA ASP A 96 -37.60 -13.02 20.77
C ASP A 96 -38.09 -12.42 19.43
N SER A 97 -37.61 -11.24 19.02
CA SER A 97 -38.10 -10.51 17.83
C SER A 97 -38.03 -11.29 16.52
N LYS A 98 -37.20 -12.33 16.44
CA LYS A 98 -37.06 -13.22 15.27
C LYS A 98 -37.92 -14.48 15.34
N ARG A 99 -38.74 -14.67 16.39
CA ARG A 99 -39.65 -15.82 16.47
C ARG A 99 -40.72 -15.75 15.37
N LYS A 100 -41.07 -16.91 14.81
CA LYS A 100 -42.03 -17.02 13.70
C LYS A 100 -43.40 -16.41 14.04
N ASP A 101 -43.93 -16.67 15.23
CA ASP A 101 -45.23 -16.16 15.69
C ASP A 101 -45.22 -14.64 15.94
N VAL A 102 -44.08 -14.08 16.36
CA VAL A 102 -43.86 -12.63 16.47
C VAL A 102 -43.87 -11.96 15.11
N LEU A 103 -43.11 -12.51 14.15
CA LEU A 103 -43.08 -12.00 12.77
C LEU A 103 -44.45 -12.10 12.09
N GLU A 104 -45.16 -13.21 12.30
CA GLU A 104 -46.53 -13.41 11.80
C GLU A 104 -47.50 -12.35 12.31
N ALA A 105 -47.45 -12.07 13.61
CA ALA A 105 -48.32 -11.06 14.24
C ALA A 105 -48.07 -9.64 13.69
N MET A 106 -46.86 -9.35 13.19
CA MET A 106 -46.46 -8.03 12.69
C MET A 106 -46.64 -7.84 11.18
N LEU A 107 -47.03 -8.88 10.43
CA LEU A 107 -47.23 -8.78 8.97
C LEU A 107 -48.12 -7.61 8.50
N PRO A 108 -49.22 -7.25 9.20
CA PRO A 108 -50.05 -6.12 8.78
C PRO A 108 -49.27 -4.80 8.69
N TRP A 109 -48.20 -4.66 9.48
CA TRP A 109 -47.33 -3.48 9.45
C TRP A 109 -46.55 -3.34 8.15
N LEU A 110 -46.33 -4.43 7.40
CA LEU A 110 -45.67 -4.36 6.10
C LEU A 110 -46.58 -3.71 5.04
N THR A 111 -47.88 -4.00 5.09
CA THR A 111 -48.86 -3.47 4.13
C THR A 111 -49.45 -2.12 4.51
N ASN A 112 -49.30 -1.70 5.77
CA ASN A 112 -49.81 -0.43 6.27
C ASN A 112 -48.83 0.19 7.27
N ALA A 113 -48.08 1.20 6.82
CA ALA A 113 -47.14 1.96 7.64
C ALA A 113 -47.74 2.53 8.94
N ASN A 114 -49.02 2.91 8.88
CA ASN A 114 -49.74 3.53 9.98
C ASN A 114 -50.46 2.50 10.89
N TRP A 115 -50.22 1.21 10.70
CA TRP A 115 -50.84 0.17 11.52
C TRP A 115 -50.36 0.21 12.98
N ALA A 116 -49.09 0.58 13.20
CA ALA A 116 -48.46 0.83 14.50
C ALA A 116 -47.55 2.06 14.40
N LYS A 117 -47.40 2.81 15.50
CA LYS A 117 -46.47 3.95 15.61
C LYS A 117 -45.03 3.44 15.72
N SER A 118 -44.13 3.94 14.85
CA SER A 118 -42.68 3.78 15.02
C SER A 118 -42.19 4.74 16.09
N SER A 119 -41.42 4.27 17.07
CA SER A 119 -40.92 5.11 18.17
C SER A 119 -39.50 5.62 17.96
N ARG A 120 -38.76 5.01 17.03
CA ARG A 120 -37.44 5.42 16.55
C ARG A 120 -37.37 5.34 15.04
N ASP A 121 -36.42 6.05 14.44
CA ASP A 121 -36.04 5.82 13.05
C ASP A 121 -35.53 4.38 12.92
N GLY A 122 -36.17 3.57 12.07
CA GLY A 122 -35.67 2.25 11.68
C GLY A 122 -36.30 1.00 12.32
N GLU A 123 -37.26 1.07 13.25
CA GLU A 123 -37.91 -0.13 13.83
C GLU A 123 -38.57 -1.02 12.77
N ARG A 124 -39.28 -0.40 11.81
CA ARG A 124 -39.86 -1.12 10.68
C ARG A 124 -38.79 -1.67 9.73
N GLY A 125 -37.67 -0.98 9.60
CA GLY A 125 -36.47 -1.49 8.91
C GLY A 125 -35.90 -2.74 9.59
N GLN A 126 -35.88 -2.79 10.93
CA GLN A 126 -35.46 -3.97 11.69
C GLN A 126 -36.38 -5.17 11.44
N LEU A 127 -37.70 -4.95 11.35
CA LEU A 127 -38.64 -6.02 10.98
C LEU A 127 -38.33 -6.58 9.59
N ILE A 128 -38.09 -5.71 8.60
CA ILE A 128 -37.72 -6.13 7.24
C ILE A 128 -36.40 -6.90 7.24
N ALA A 129 -35.39 -6.44 7.98
CA ALA A 129 -34.12 -7.14 8.14
C ALA A 129 -34.31 -8.52 8.80
N ALA A 130 -35.13 -8.62 9.85
CA ALA A 130 -35.45 -9.88 10.51
C ALA A 130 -36.17 -10.88 9.56
N LEU A 131 -37.04 -10.37 8.68
CA LEU A 131 -37.69 -11.17 7.64
C LEU A 131 -36.72 -11.64 6.56
N ALA A 132 -35.67 -10.87 6.26
CA ALA A 132 -34.59 -11.31 5.37
C ALA A 132 -33.78 -12.46 6.00
N GLU A 133 -33.60 -12.47 7.32
CA GLU A 133 -32.87 -13.53 8.01
C GLU A 133 -33.71 -14.78 8.29
N SER A 134 -35.03 -14.65 8.33
CA SER A 134 -35.97 -15.75 8.62
C SER A 134 -36.45 -16.47 7.35
N ASP A 135 -36.97 -17.70 7.46
CA ASP A 135 -37.66 -18.42 6.37
C ASP A 135 -39.17 -18.28 6.56
N PHE A 136 -39.73 -17.18 6.04
CA PHE A 136 -41.13 -16.80 6.27
C PHE A 136 -41.83 -16.26 5.00
N PRO A 137 -42.17 -17.13 4.03
CA PRO A 137 -42.70 -16.75 2.72
C PRO A 137 -44.07 -16.04 2.76
N GLU A 138 -44.79 -16.14 3.88
CA GLU A 138 -46.05 -15.41 4.14
C GLU A 138 -45.85 -13.88 4.15
N SER A 139 -44.61 -13.41 4.35
CA SER A 139 -44.25 -11.99 4.30
C SER A 139 -44.14 -11.41 2.88
N VAL A 140 -44.02 -12.25 1.85
CA VAL A 140 -43.78 -11.83 0.45
C VAL A 140 -44.81 -10.80 -0.05
N PRO A 141 -46.13 -10.94 0.16
CA PRO A 141 -47.10 -9.92 -0.26
C PRO A 141 -46.86 -8.56 0.41
N GLY A 142 -46.47 -8.56 1.68
CA GLY A 142 -46.13 -7.34 2.43
C GLY A 142 -44.86 -6.68 1.91
N LEU A 143 -43.81 -7.47 1.64
CA LEU A 143 -42.57 -6.98 1.05
C LEU A 143 -42.80 -6.40 -0.35
N ILE A 144 -43.62 -7.04 -1.19
CA ILE A 144 -44.04 -6.52 -2.50
C ILE A 144 -44.73 -5.16 -2.35
N SER A 145 -45.60 -5.01 -1.36
CA SER A 145 -46.28 -3.74 -1.08
C SER A 145 -45.28 -2.62 -0.74
N ILE A 146 -44.26 -2.91 0.06
CA ILE A 146 -43.21 -1.95 0.43
C ILE A 146 -42.41 -1.54 -0.81
N VAL A 147 -41.98 -2.51 -1.64
CA VAL A 147 -41.21 -2.21 -2.86
C VAL A 147 -41.94 -1.25 -3.79
N MET A 148 -43.27 -1.38 -3.89
CA MET A 148 -44.08 -0.53 -4.78
C MET A 148 -44.35 0.87 -4.23
N ASN A 149 -44.48 1.01 -2.90
CA ASN A 149 -45.10 2.19 -2.31
C ASN A 149 -44.16 2.99 -1.39
N GLU A 150 -43.03 2.44 -0.95
CA GLU A 150 -42.21 3.02 0.10
C GLU A 150 -40.74 3.07 -0.31
N GLU A 151 -40.28 4.26 -0.74
CA GLU A 151 -38.92 4.48 -1.23
C GLU A 151 -37.85 4.22 -0.15
N GLU A 152 -38.07 4.72 1.07
CA GLU A 152 -37.14 4.58 2.21
C GLU A 152 -36.77 3.13 2.53
N PHE A 153 -37.75 2.21 2.47
CA PHE A 153 -37.55 0.80 2.81
C PHE A 153 -37.43 -0.12 1.59
N ARG A 154 -37.44 0.43 0.36
CA ARG A 154 -37.46 -0.33 -0.88
C ARG A 154 -36.29 -1.30 -0.98
N THR A 155 -35.07 -0.82 -0.78
CA THR A 155 -33.83 -1.62 -0.90
C THR A 155 -33.79 -2.76 0.12
N ALA A 156 -34.18 -2.50 1.37
CA ALA A 156 -34.26 -3.52 2.41
C ALA A 156 -35.29 -4.62 2.06
N ALA A 157 -36.46 -4.23 1.56
CA ALA A 157 -37.50 -5.18 1.14
C ALA A 157 -37.07 -6.02 -0.07
N ILE A 158 -36.35 -5.41 -1.04
CA ILE A 158 -35.75 -6.14 -2.17
C ILE A 158 -34.72 -7.16 -1.67
N GLY A 159 -33.86 -6.76 -0.71
CA GLY A 159 -32.89 -7.65 -0.08
C GLY A 159 -33.54 -8.90 0.52
N ALA A 160 -34.68 -8.74 1.21
CA ALA A 160 -35.46 -9.86 1.71
C ALA A 160 -36.02 -10.74 0.56
N LEU A 161 -36.56 -10.14 -0.50
CA LEU A 161 -37.12 -10.87 -1.65
C LEU A 161 -36.09 -11.70 -2.43
N ILE A 162 -34.82 -11.29 -2.48
CA ILE A 162 -33.72 -12.07 -3.09
C ILE A 162 -33.65 -13.49 -2.49
N LYS A 163 -33.86 -13.61 -1.18
CA LYS A 163 -33.82 -14.89 -0.48
C LYS A 163 -35.04 -15.76 -0.76
N TYR A 164 -36.21 -15.15 -0.85
CA TYR A 164 -37.47 -15.87 -1.08
C TYR A 164 -37.62 -16.40 -2.51
N LYS A 165 -36.99 -15.76 -3.50
CA LYS A 165 -36.97 -16.21 -4.91
C LYS A 165 -38.39 -16.39 -5.49
N ASP A 166 -39.34 -15.57 -5.05
CA ASP A 166 -40.76 -15.73 -5.38
C ASP A 166 -41.15 -14.98 -6.65
N ILE A 167 -41.62 -15.72 -7.66
CA ILE A 167 -42.03 -15.18 -8.96
C ILE A 167 -43.12 -14.09 -8.87
N ARG A 168 -43.92 -14.07 -7.80
CA ARG A 168 -44.95 -13.04 -7.56
C ARG A 168 -44.35 -11.65 -7.39
N ALA A 169 -43.08 -11.53 -7.00
CA ALA A 169 -42.40 -10.25 -6.83
C ALA A 169 -41.96 -9.61 -8.16
N VAL A 170 -41.86 -10.38 -9.25
CA VAL A 170 -41.31 -9.91 -10.54
C VAL A 170 -41.98 -8.63 -11.06
N PRO A 171 -43.32 -8.47 -11.07
CA PRO A 171 -43.94 -7.25 -11.55
C PRO A 171 -43.52 -6.01 -10.74
N ALA A 172 -43.47 -6.11 -9.41
CA ALA A 172 -43.08 -5.03 -8.53
C ALA A 172 -41.59 -4.69 -8.65
N LEU A 173 -40.74 -5.70 -8.81
CA LEU A 173 -39.30 -5.50 -9.03
C LEU A 173 -39.01 -4.85 -10.39
N ARG A 174 -39.73 -5.22 -11.47
CA ARG A 174 -39.61 -4.56 -12.78
C ARG A 174 -40.09 -3.10 -12.72
N PHE A 175 -41.14 -2.83 -11.95
CA PHE A 175 -41.60 -1.47 -11.69
C PHE A 175 -40.53 -0.66 -10.95
N ALA A 176 -39.98 -1.19 -9.84
CA ALA A 176 -38.90 -0.54 -9.10
C ALA A 176 -37.67 -0.26 -9.99
N LEU A 177 -37.26 -1.22 -10.82
CA LEU A 177 -36.12 -1.05 -11.74
C LEU A 177 -36.34 0.09 -12.74
N SER A 178 -37.59 0.36 -13.13
CA SER A 178 -37.93 1.43 -14.08
C SER A 178 -37.84 2.83 -13.48
N LEU A 179 -37.92 2.93 -12.14
CA LEU A 179 -37.85 4.19 -11.40
C LEU A 179 -36.44 4.50 -10.89
N GLU A 180 -35.62 3.47 -10.69
CA GLU A 180 -34.31 3.63 -10.06
C GLU A 180 -33.27 4.20 -11.03
N GLU A 181 -32.42 5.11 -10.57
CA GLU A 181 -31.31 5.68 -11.34
C GLU A 181 -29.94 5.38 -10.71
N ASN A 182 -29.89 5.11 -9.39
CA ASN A 182 -28.66 4.75 -8.69
C ASN A 182 -28.17 3.35 -9.13
N LEU A 183 -26.86 3.22 -9.34
CA LEU A 183 -26.24 2.01 -9.89
C LEU A 183 -26.28 0.83 -8.93
N GLU A 184 -26.00 1.06 -7.64
CA GLU A 184 -26.03 0.03 -6.60
C GLU A 184 -27.45 -0.50 -6.41
N ALA A 185 -28.43 0.40 -6.25
CA ALA A 185 -29.84 0.05 -6.12
C ALA A 185 -30.37 -0.71 -7.34
N ARG A 186 -30.03 -0.29 -8.57
CA ARG A 186 -30.34 -1.05 -9.79
C ARG A 186 -29.75 -2.45 -9.75
N SER A 187 -28.51 -2.60 -9.31
CA SER A 187 -27.83 -3.89 -9.22
C SER A 187 -28.55 -4.83 -8.25
N ILE A 188 -28.98 -4.33 -7.09
CA ILE A 188 -29.76 -5.10 -6.10
C ILE A 188 -31.12 -5.53 -6.67
N ILE A 189 -31.83 -4.64 -7.37
CA ILE A 189 -33.11 -4.98 -8.03
C ILE A 189 -32.91 -6.06 -9.11
N VAL A 190 -31.86 -5.95 -9.92
CA VAL A 190 -31.52 -6.95 -10.94
C VAL A 190 -31.22 -8.30 -10.30
N GLN A 191 -30.48 -8.35 -9.18
CA GLN A 191 -30.24 -9.58 -8.43
C GLN A 191 -31.55 -10.22 -7.97
N ALA A 192 -32.50 -9.44 -7.44
CA ALA A 192 -33.81 -9.94 -7.02
C ALA A 192 -34.66 -10.48 -8.18
N LEU A 193 -34.60 -9.81 -9.34
CA LEU A 193 -35.26 -10.29 -10.56
C LEU A 193 -34.64 -11.59 -11.04
N LEU A 194 -33.30 -11.72 -11.07
CA LEU A 194 -32.62 -12.97 -11.44
C LEU A 194 -33.02 -14.11 -10.49
N ALA A 195 -32.99 -13.85 -9.18
CA ALA A 195 -33.35 -14.81 -8.14
C ALA A 195 -34.81 -15.29 -8.25
N SER A 196 -35.72 -14.42 -8.70
CA SER A 196 -37.17 -14.69 -8.84
C SER A 196 -37.59 -15.18 -10.23
N GLY A 197 -36.64 -15.50 -11.12
CA GLY A 197 -36.93 -15.94 -12.49
C GLY A 197 -37.50 -14.84 -13.39
N GLY A 198 -37.21 -13.58 -13.07
CA GLY A 198 -37.73 -12.40 -13.76
C GLY A 198 -37.16 -12.17 -15.16
N PHE A 199 -36.02 -12.78 -15.51
CA PHE A 199 -35.36 -12.65 -16.81
C PHE A 199 -35.27 -14.01 -17.52
N SER A 200 -35.59 -14.06 -18.82
CA SER A 200 -35.35 -15.26 -19.62
C SER A 200 -33.86 -15.43 -19.93
N ASP A 201 -33.40 -16.65 -20.22
CA ASP A 201 -32.00 -16.91 -20.59
C ASP A 201 -31.58 -16.09 -21.84
N ASP A 202 -32.52 -15.81 -22.76
CA ASP A 202 -32.27 -14.97 -23.95
C ASP A 202 -32.08 -13.48 -23.60
N GLU A 203 -32.87 -12.97 -22.64
CA GLU A 203 -32.74 -11.61 -22.12
C GLU A 203 -31.40 -11.45 -21.39
N GLN A 204 -31.06 -12.44 -20.55
CA GLN A 204 -29.79 -12.49 -19.82
C GLN A 204 -28.59 -12.55 -20.76
N MET A 205 -28.61 -13.41 -21.78
CA MET A 205 -27.51 -13.51 -22.75
C MET A 205 -27.35 -12.23 -23.57
N THR A 206 -28.46 -11.60 -23.97
CA THR A 206 -28.43 -10.33 -24.72
C THR A 206 -27.77 -9.23 -23.88
N ALA A 207 -28.14 -9.13 -22.60
CA ALA A 207 -27.54 -8.18 -21.67
C ALA A 207 -26.05 -8.48 -21.41
N LEU A 208 -25.71 -9.75 -21.25
CA LEU A 208 -24.33 -10.20 -21.04
C LEU A 208 -23.42 -9.84 -22.22
N GLU A 209 -23.88 -10.02 -23.46
CA GLU A 209 -23.14 -9.58 -24.66
C GLU A 209 -23.01 -8.05 -24.75
N ALA A 210 -24.04 -7.30 -24.35
CA ALA A 210 -23.98 -5.85 -24.32
C ALA A 210 -22.90 -5.37 -23.34
N TYR A 211 -22.86 -5.96 -22.14
CA TYR A 211 -21.81 -5.69 -21.14
C TYR A 211 -20.42 -6.06 -21.67
N ALA A 212 -20.24 -7.29 -22.17
CA ALA A 212 -18.96 -7.74 -22.72
C ALA A 212 -18.50 -6.87 -23.90
N THR A 213 -19.42 -6.38 -24.74
CA THR A 213 -19.11 -5.47 -25.84
C THR A 213 -18.51 -4.16 -25.32
N LEU A 214 -19.11 -3.57 -24.29
CA LEU A 214 -18.61 -2.33 -23.68
C LEU A 214 -17.20 -2.51 -23.11
N VAL A 215 -17.00 -3.51 -22.25
CA VAL A 215 -15.73 -3.69 -21.52
C VAL A 215 -14.62 -4.34 -22.35
N SER A 216 -14.93 -4.88 -23.53
CA SER A 216 -13.91 -5.44 -24.45
C SER A 216 -13.01 -4.38 -25.12
N THR A 217 -13.27 -3.09 -24.89
CA THR A 217 -12.46 -1.99 -25.43
C THR A 217 -11.89 -1.13 -24.30
N PRO A 218 -10.64 -0.61 -24.42
CA PRO A 218 -10.06 0.25 -23.39
C PRO A 218 -10.93 1.46 -23.05
N LYS A 219 -11.51 2.11 -24.07
CA LYS A 219 -12.40 3.26 -23.90
C LYS A 219 -13.70 2.89 -23.18
N GLY A 220 -14.33 1.78 -23.54
CA GLY A 220 -15.57 1.35 -22.90
C GLY A 220 -15.34 0.83 -21.47
N LEU A 221 -14.18 0.24 -21.19
CA LEU A 221 -13.78 -0.11 -19.83
C LEU A 221 -13.52 1.14 -18.97
N GLU A 222 -12.84 2.15 -19.51
CA GLU A 222 -12.65 3.45 -18.84
C GLU A 222 -13.99 4.14 -18.57
N GLU A 223 -14.89 4.15 -19.55
CA GLU A 223 -16.26 4.65 -19.41
C GLU A 223 -16.98 3.91 -18.28
N PHE A 224 -16.98 2.57 -18.29
CA PHE A 224 -17.57 1.75 -17.22
C PHE A 224 -16.96 2.03 -15.84
N ASN A 225 -15.63 2.10 -15.74
CA ASN A 225 -14.93 2.38 -14.48
C ASN A 225 -15.25 3.79 -13.96
N SER A 226 -15.43 4.77 -14.85
CA SER A 226 -15.80 6.13 -14.44
C SER A 226 -17.15 6.20 -13.70
N TYR A 227 -18.08 5.31 -14.06
CA TYR A 227 -19.35 5.15 -13.34
C TYR A 227 -19.16 4.49 -11.96
N GLN A 228 -18.21 3.55 -11.83
CA GLN A 228 -17.95 2.88 -10.53
C GLN A 228 -17.19 3.75 -9.53
N TYR A 229 -16.25 4.58 -9.98
CA TYR A 229 -15.39 5.37 -9.08
C TYR A 229 -16.03 6.67 -8.57
N GLN A 230 -17.11 7.16 -9.18
CA GLN A 230 -17.75 8.42 -8.75
C GLN A 230 -18.54 8.30 -7.45
N GLU A 231 -19.06 7.11 -7.12
CA GLU A 231 -19.85 6.83 -5.92
C GLU A 231 -19.01 6.90 -4.63
N TYR A 232 -17.69 6.65 -4.71
CA TYR A 232 -16.76 6.74 -3.56
C TYR A 232 -16.30 8.17 -3.20
N TYR A 233 -16.55 9.17 -4.06
CA TYR A 233 -16.09 10.55 -3.88
C TYR A 233 -17.24 11.56 -3.70
N GLU A 234 -18.43 11.10 -3.31
CA GLU A 234 -19.54 11.99 -2.94
C GLU A 234 -19.40 12.64 -1.55
N GLY A 235 -18.27 12.42 -0.86
CA GLY A 235 -17.98 12.99 0.47
C GLY A 235 -17.08 14.24 0.50
N ASP A 236 -16.55 14.71 -0.63
CA ASP A 236 -15.74 15.94 -0.64
C ASP A 236 -16.65 17.18 -0.76
N GLU A 237 -16.74 17.96 0.32
CA GLU A 237 -17.59 19.16 0.54
C GLU A 237 -17.40 20.33 -0.45
N ASP A 238 -16.59 20.19 -1.49
CA ASP A 238 -16.41 21.25 -2.49
C ASP A 238 -17.57 21.23 -3.50
N GLY A 239 -18.62 22.00 -3.17
CA GLY A 239 -19.87 22.20 -3.89
C GLY A 239 -19.75 22.80 -5.30
N GLY A 240 -18.99 22.16 -6.19
CA GLY A 240 -19.06 22.40 -7.62
C GLY A 240 -20.19 21.58 -8.24
N ASP A 241 -21.10 22.24 -8.96
CA ASP A 241 -22.13 21.61 -9.81
C ASP A 241 -21.49 20.59 -10.76
N LYS A 242 -21.45 19.31 -10.35
CA LYS A 242 -21.10 18.22 -11.25
C LYS A 242 -22.28 18.00 -12.19
N PRO A 243 -22.06 17.96 -13.52
CA PRO A 243 -23.15 17.68 -14.45
C PRO A 243 -23.73 16.30 -14.13
N ALA A 244 -25.03 16.23 -13.85
CA ALA A 244 -25.77 14.98 -13.64
C ALA A 244 -25.49 14.02 -14.81
N GLN A 245 -24.64 13.01 -14.57
CA GLN A 245 -24.31 12.04 -15.60
C GLN A 245 -25.46 11.05 -15.73
N LYS A 246 -25.81 10.73 -16.98
CA LYS A 246 -26.89 9.78 -17.28
C LYS A 246 -26.57 8.41 -16.66
N PRO A 247 -27.56 7.75 -16.06
CA PRO A 247 -27.33 6.47 -15.42
C PRO A 247 -26.92 5.39 -16.44
N LEU A 248 -26.12 4.43 -16.02
CA LEU A 248 -25.61 3.36 -16.88
C LEU A 248 -26.77 2.61 -17.57
N PRO A 249 -26.69 2.30 -18.87
CA PRO A 249 -27.79 1.63 -19.56
C PRO A 249 -28.17 0.29 -18.90
N LEU A 250 -29.47 0.06 -18.71
CA LEU A 250 -29.99 -1.14 -18.04
C LEU A 250 -29.42 -2.47 -18.59
N PRO A 251 -29.27 -2.70 -19.91
CA PRO A 251 -28.64 -3.93 -20.41
C PRO A 251 -27.21 -4.16 -19.91
N ILE A 252 -26.45 -3.09 -19.65
CA ILE A 252 -25.08 -3.18 -19.13
C ILE A 252 -25.11 -3.57 -17.65
N VAL A 253 -26.00 -2.97 -16.86
CA VAL A 253 -26.20 -3.33 -15.44
C VAL A 253 -26.62 -4.79 -15.33
N ILE A 254 -27.64 -5.20 -16.10
CA ILE A 254 -28.11 -6.59 -16.15
C ILE A 254 -26.96 -7.52 -16.54
N GLY A 255 -26.23 -7.21 -17.62
CA GLY A 255 -25.13 -8.03 -18.11
C GLY A 255 -23.99 -8.19 -17.11
N LYS A 256 -23.62 -7.12 -16.40
CA LYS A 256 -22.63 -7.17 -15.31
C LYS A 256 -23.10 -8.12 -14.20
N THR A 257 -24.33 -7.92 -13.70
CA THR A 257 -24.88 -8.74 -12.61
C THR A 257 -25.05 -10.21 -13.01
N VAL A 258 -25.47 -10.50 -14.25
CA VAL A 258 -25.50 -11.87 -14.79
C VAL A 258 -24.09 -12.46 -14.85
N GLY A 259 -23.10 -11.68 -15.29
CA GLY A 259 -21.71 -12.13 -15.34
C GLY A 259 -21.08 -12.41 -13.98
N GLU A 260 -21.64 -11.84 -12.90
CA GLU A 260 -21.21 -12.05 -11.51
C GLU A 260 -21.88 -13.25 -10.83
N GLN A 261 -22.85 -13.90 -11.49
CA GLN A 261 -23.48 -15.11 -10.95
C GLN A 261 -22.46 -16.23 -10.76
N GLU A 262 -22.54 -16.93 -9.63
CA GLU A 262 -21.71 -18.12 -9.38
C GLU A 262 -22.23 -19.34 -10.14
N GLU A 263 -23.53 -19.60 -10.10
CA GLU A 263 -24.20 -20.76 -10.75
C GLU A 263 -25.36 -20.30 -11.64
N PRO A 264 -25.10 -19.87 -12.88
CA PRO A 264 -26.15 -19.56 -13.85
C PRO A 264 -26.94 -20.81 -14.28
N THR A 265 -28.11 -20.60 -14.91
CA THR A 265 -28.92 -21.70 -15.46
C THR A 265 -28.18 -22.42 -16.59
N ASP A 266 -28.38 -23.73 -16.72
CA ASP A 266 -27.81 -24.51 -17.83
C ASP A 266 -28.23 -23.95 -19.20
N GLY A 267 -29.45 -23.42 -19.31
CA GLY A 267 -29.96 -22.79 -20.53
C GLY A 267 -29.18 -21.52 -20.91
N LEU A 268 -28.84 -20.66 -19.94
CA LEU A 268 -27.97 -19.51 -20.18
C LEU A 268 -26.56 -19.94 -20.57
N VAL A 269 -25.99 -20.94 -19.89
CA VAL A 269 -24.65 -21.46 -20.20
C VAL A 269 -24.58 -21.95 -21.64
N VAL A 270 -25.54 -22.77 -22.09
CA VAL A 270 -25.58 -23.29 -23.46
C VAL A 270 -25.66 -22.15 -24.49
N ARG A 271 -26.47 -21.12 -24.22
CA ARG A 271 -26.56 -19.94 -25.09
C ARG A 271 -25.25 -19.16 -25.14
N ALA A 272 -24.59 -18.98 -23.99
CA ALA A 272 -23.30 -18.30 -23.91
C ALA A 272 -22.21 -19.04 -24.70
N VAL A 273 -22.14 -20.37 -24.57
CA VAL A 273 -21.20 -21.22 -25.33
C VAL A 273 -21.41 -21.07 -26.83
N GLU A 274 -22.63 -21.25 -27.32
CA GLU A 274 -22.94 -21.11 -28.74
C GLU A 274 -22.67 -19.69 -29.24
N ARG A 275 -22.96 -18.68 -28.40
CA ARG A 275 -22.71 -17.29 -28.75
C ARG A 275 -21.23 -16.97 -28.85
N VAL A 276 -20.39 -17.48 -27.93
CA VAL A 276 -18.93 -17.34 -27.99
C VAL A 276 -18.37 -17.97 -29.27
N LYS A 277 -18.85 -19.16 -29.68
CA LYS A 277 -18.42 -19.80 -30.94
C LYS A 277 -18.70 -18.92 -32.18
N ILE A 278 -19.87 -18.27 -32.21
CA ILE A 278 -20.24 -17.34 -33.29
C ILE A 278 -19.39 -16.06 -33.24
N LEU A 279 -19.23 -15.48 -32.05
CA LEU A 279 -18.51 -14.21 -31.87
C LEU A 279 -17.00 -14.37 -32.09
N ARG A 280 -16.40 -15.53 -31.82
CA ARG A 280 -14.98 -15.78 -32.07
C ARG A 280 -14.59 -15.53 -33.53
N ARG A 281 -15.52 -15.71 -34.48
CA ARG A 281 -15.31 -15.45 -35.92
C ARG A 281 -15.58 -13.99 -36.33
N THR A 282 -16.37 -13.26 -35.56
CA THR A 282 -16.92 -11.94 -35.99
C THR A 282 -16.49 -10.78 -35.10
N LYS A 283 -16.34 -11.02 -33.80
CA LYS A 283 -15.91 -10.08 -32.75
C LYS A 283 -15.04 -10.81 -31.70
N PRO A 284 -13.77 -11.13 -32.01
CA PRO A 284 -12.91 -11.93 -31.12
C PRO A 284 -12.77 -11.35 -29.71
N SER A 285 -12.57 -10.04 -29.55
CA SER A 285 -12.40 -9.40 -28.23
C SER A 285 -13.64 -9.55 -27.31
N VAL A 286 -14.84 -9.54 -27.90
CA VAL A 286 -16.10 -9.75 -27.16
C VAL A 286 -16.22 -11.22 -26.76
N ALA A 287 -15.85 -12.13 -27.66
CA ALA A 287 -15.84 -13.57 -27.39
C ALA A 287 -14.87 -13.92 -26.25
N ASP A 288 -13.67 -13.33 -26.24
CA ASP A 288 -12.67 -13.53 -25.20
C ASP A 288 -13.16 -13.00 -23.85
N THR A 289 -13.82 -11.83 -23.86
CA THR A 289 -14.42 -11.25 -22.64
C THR A 289 -15.54 -12.13 -22.09
N LEU A 290 -16.44 -12.62 -22.94
CA LEU A 290 -17.51 -13.54 -22.55
C LEU A 290 -16.94 -14.88 -22.03
N ALA A 291 -15.92 -15.42 -22.68
CA ALA A 291 -15.23 -16.63 -22.21
C ALA A 291 -14.63 -16.41 -20.81
N GLY A 292 -13.98 -15.27 -20.57
CA GLY A 292 -13.45 -14.92 -19.24
C GLY A 292 -14.53 -14.77 -18.16
N ILE A 293 -15.74 -14.32 -18.51
CA ILE A 293 -16.89 -14.34 -17.59
C ILE A 293 -17.31 -15.78 -17.30
N MET A 294 -17.51 -16.59 -18.34
CA MET A 294 -17.95 -17.98 -18.21
C MET A 294 -16.96 -18.84 -17.41
N GLN A 295 -15.66 -18.55 -17.47
CA GLN A 295 -14.63 -19.21 -16.67
C GLN A 295 -14.84 -19.05 -15.16
N LYS A 296 -15.61 -18.05 -14.70
CA LYS A 296 -15.94 -17.86 -13.28
C LYS A 296 -17.14 -18.70 -12.84
N TRP A 297 -18.05 -18.99 -13.77
CA TRP A 297 -19.25 -19.78 -13.49
C TRP A 297 -18.95 -21.21 -13.03
N LYS A 298 -19.88 -21.75 -12.24
CA LYS A 298 -19.89 -23.12 -11.73
C LYS A 298 -21.19 -23.79 -12.18
N GLY A 299 -21.14 -25.09 -12.42
CA GLY A 299 -22.32 -25.87 -12.78
C GLY A 299 -22.03 -26.99 -13.77
N PRO A 300 -22.93 -27.99 -13.88
CA PRO A 300 -22.70 -29.15 -14.72
C PRO A 300 -22.50 -28.81 -16.21
N ALA A 301 -23.33 -27.94 -16.78
CA ALA A 301 -23.24 -27.59 -18.20
C ALA A 301 -21.91 -26.91 -18.57
N ILE A 302 -21.42 -25.98 -17.75
CA ILE A 302 -20.16 -25.27 -18.04
C ILE A 302 -18.96 -26.20 -17.85
N TYR A 303 -18.97 -27.07 -16.85
CA TYR A 303 -17.91 -28.05 -16.66
C TYR A 303 -17.87 -29.08 -17.80
N ALA A 304 -19.02 -29.60 -18.24
CA ALA A 304 -19.09 -30.51 -19.37
C ALA A 304 -18.53 -29.88 -20.65
N GLU A 305 -18.84 -28.61 -20.93
CA GLU A 305 -18.26 -27.88 -22.06
C GLU A 305 -16.75 -27.67 -21.93
N ILE A 306 -16.24 -27.32 -20.74
CA ILE A 306 -14.79 -27.18 -20.51
C ILE A 306 -14.08 -28.52 -20.72
N LEU A 307 -14.62 -29.62 -20.17
CA LEU A 307 -14.07 -30.97 -20.36
C LEU A 307 -14.10 -31.40 -21.83
N ARG A 308 -15.14 -31.03 -22.58
CA ARG A 308 -15.21 -31.21 -24.04
C ARG A 308 -14.08 -30.45 -24.74
N GLN A 309 -13.87 -29.19 -24.41
CA GLN A 309 -12.79 -28.39 -24.99
C GLN A 309 -11.41 -29.00 -24.69
N ILE A 310 -11.18 -29.52 -23.49
CA ILE A 310 -9.93 -30.20 -23.13
C ILE A 310 -9.75 -31.47 -23.97
N ARG A 311 -10.81 -32.28 -24.08
CA ARG A 311 -10.79 -33.51 -24.89
C ARG A 311 -10.50 -33.24 -26.36
N ASP A 312 -11.10 -32.19 -26.90
CA ASP A 312 -11.03 -31.85 -28.32
C ASP A 312 -9.78 -30.99 -28.64
N GLY A 313 -8.97 -30.61 -27.64
CA GLY A 313 -7.76 -29.80 -27.80
C GLY A 313 -8.01 -28.31 -28.03
N GLU A 314 -9.21 -27.83 -27.71
CA GLU A 314 -9.66 -26.44 -27.89
C GLU A 314 -9.43 -25.56 -26.65
N ALA A 315 -9.17 -26.17 -25.48
CA ALA A 315 -8.98 -25.45 -24.22
C ALA A 315 -7.62 -24.71 -24.18
N ASP A 316 -7.67 -23.42 -23.86
CA ASP A 316 -6.48 -22.61 -23.60
C ASP A 316 -5.97 -22.76 -22.15
N THR A 317 -4.83 -22.13 -21.85
CA THR A 317 -4.22 -22.18 -20.52
C THR A 317 -5.15 -21.66 -19.43
N GLU A 318 -5.87 -20.56 -19.66
CA GLU A 318 -6.79 -19.98 -18.67
C GLU A 318 -7.97 -20.92 -18.38
N THR A 319 -8.49 -21.56 -19.42
CA THR A 319 -9.55 -22.57 -19.29
C THR A 319 -9.07 -23.77 -18.47
N ILE A 320 -7.86 -24.27 -18.73
CA ILE A 320 -7.25 -25.37 -17.97
C ILE A 320 -7.02 -24.97 -16.50
N LEU A 321 -6.48 -23.79 -16.25
CA LEU A 321 -6.25 -23.28 -14.89
C LEU A 321 -7.57 -23.12 -14.13
N SER A 322 -8.59 -22.55 -14.76
CA SER A 322 -9.91 -22.34 -14.14
C SER A 322 -10.56 -23.66 -13.72
N VAL A 323 -10.45 -24.74 -14.52
CA VAL A 323 -11.00 -26.05 -14.15
C VAL A 323 -10.16 -26.79 -13.10
N LEU A 324 -8.83 -26.62 -13.10
CA LEU A 324 -7.96 -27.16 -12.06
C LEU A 324 -8.26 -26.54 -10.68
N ALA A 325 -8.57 -25.24 -10.64
CA ALA A 325 -9.00 -24.56 -9.41
C ALA A 325 -10.32 -25.14 -8.87
N LYS A 326 -11.21 -25.57 -9.77
CA LYS A 326 -12.55 -26.10 -9.46
C LYS A 326 -12.63 -27.63 -9.47
N ARG A 327 -11.50 -28.34 -9.50
CA ARG A 327 -11.43 -29.79 -9.70
C ARG A 327 -12.30 -30.63 -8.74
N LYS A 328 -12.50 -30.16 -7.50
CA LYS A 328 -13.41 -30.80 -6.52
C LYS A 328 -14.85 -30.77 -7.02
N ASP A 329 -15.35 -29.60 -7.41
CA ASP A 329 -16.71 -29.41 -7.94
C ASP A 329 -16.92 -30.20 -9.24
N VAL A 330 -15.90 -30.27 -10.09
CA VAL A 330 -15.95 -31.03 -11.36
C VAL A 330 -16.13 -32.52 -11.07
N ARG A 331 -15.42 -33.09 -10.08
CA ARG A 331 -15.57 -34.49 -9.67
C ARG A 331 -16.96 -34.80 -9.12
N GLU A 332 -17.55 -33.86 -8.39
CA GLU A 332 -18.88 -34.02 -7.80
C GLU A 332 -20.00 -33.88 -8.83
N LYS A 333 -19.93 -32.85 -9.68
CA LYS A 333 -21.04 -32.44 -10.55
C LYS A 333 -21.04 -33.14 -11.92
N VAL A 334 -19.88 -33.56 -12.47
CA VAL A 334 -19.76 -34.18 -13.80
C VAL A 334 -18.84 -35.42 -13.85
N PRO A 335 -19.07 -36.44 -13.01
CA PRO A 335 -18.20 -37.62 -12.94
C PRO A 335 -18.14 -38.44 -14.24
N ASN A 336 -19.23 -38.46 -15.03
CA ASN A 336 -19.29 -39.23 -16.28
C ASN A 336 -18.45 -38.59 -17.40
N ASP A 337 -18.47 -37.26 -17.51
CA ASP A 337 -17.64 -36.52 -18.46
C ASP A 337 -16.16 -36.66 -18.11
N LEU A 338 -15.82 -36.65 -16.82
CA LEU A 338 -14.45 -36.95 -16.36
C LEU A 338 -14.01 -38.38 -16.70
N ALA A 339 -14.88 -39.37 -16.55
CA ALA A 339 -14.58 -40.75 -16.93
C ALA A 339 -14.28 -40.87 -18.43
N THR A 340 -14.98 -40.08 -19.26
CA THR A 340 -14.69 -39.99 -20.71
C THR A 340 -13.29 -39.41 -20.96
N LEU A 341 -12.88 -38.39 -20.19
CA LEU A 341 -11.56 -37.79 -20.31
C LEU A 341 -10.42 -38.75 -19.87
N ARG A 342 -10.67 -39.63 -18.88
CA ARG A 342 -9.74 -40.72 -18.48
C ARG A 342 -9.41 -41.66 -19.64
N GLY A 343 -10.38 -41.88 -20.54
CA GLY A 343 -10.25 -42.71 -21.72
C GLY A 343 -9.58 -42.03 -22.93
N ALA A 344 -9.31 -40.72 -22.86
CA ALA A 344 -8.70 -39.97 -23.95
C ALA A 344 -7.21 -40.33 -24.17
N SER A 345 -6.57 -39.70 -25.16
CA SER A 345 -5.14 -39.80 -25.46
C SER A 345 -4.45 -38.43 -25.36
N GLY A 346 -3.10 -38.41 -25.35
CA GLY A 346 -2.33 -37.17 -25.36
C GLY A 346 -2.61 -36.24 -24.17
N THR A 347 -2.52 -34.93 -24.41
CA THR A 347 -2.69 -33.88 -23.40
C THR A 347 -3.97 -34.02 -22.56
N ALA A 348 -5.09 -34.35 -23.21
CA ALA A 348 -6.41 -34.46 -22.57
C ALA A 348 -6.43 -35.48 -21.43
N ARG A 349 -5.79 -36.65 -21.63
CA ARG A 349 -5.69 -37.69 -20.60
C ARG A 349 -4.81 -37.26 -19.42
N GLY A 350 -3.72 -36.54 -19.69
CA GLY A 350 -2.82 -36.05 -18.64
C GLY A 350 -3.51 -35.01 -17.75
N ILE A 351 -4.26 -34.08 -18.35
CA ILE A 351 -5.10 -33.12 -17.62
C ILE A 351 -6.22 -33.84 -16.87
N GLY A 352 -6.89 -34.80 -17.51
CA GLY A 352 -7.95 -35.59 -16.91
C GLY A 352 -7.52 -36.34 -15.65
N ALA A 353 -6.32 -36.96 -15.66
CA ALA A 353 -5.77 -37.59 -14.46
C ALA A 353 -5.59 -36.61 -13.29
N CYS A 354 -5.19 -35.36 -13.56
CA CYS A 354 -5.06 -34.32 -12.55
C CYS A 354 -6.40 -33.77 -12.05
N LEU A 355 -7.47 -33.84 -12.86
CA LEU A 355 -8.83 -33.51 -12.42
C LEU A 355 -9.45 -34.65 -11.60
N ILE A 356 -9.08 -35.90 -11.86
CA ILE A 356 -9.56 -37.07 -11.12
C ILE A 356 -8.81 -37.26 -9.80
N GLU A 357 -7.50 -37.00 -9.77
CA GLU A 357 -6.62 -37.19 -8.62
C GLU A 357 -6.56 -38.66 -8.10
N ASP A 358 -6.66 -39.64 -9.01
CA ASP A 358 -6.51 -41.08 -8.69
C ASP A 358 -5.05 -41.51 -8.83
N GLU A 359 -4.46 -42.03 -7.75
CA GLU A 359 -3.08 -42.52 -7.70
C GLU A 359 -2.79 -43.60 -8.75
N ASN A 360 -3.75 -44.49 -9.01
CA ASN A 360 -3.57 -45.57 -9.99
C ASN A 360 -3.50 -45.03 -11.43
N ASP A 361 -4.17 -43.91 -11.71
CA ASP A 361 -4.08 -43.26 -13.02
C ASP A 361 -2.70 -42.65 -13.25
N PHE A 362 -2.14 -42.00 -12.23
CA PHE A 362 -0.79 -41.46 -12.33
C PHE A 362 0.25 -42.55 -12.58
N LEU A 363 0.20 -43.67 -11.84
CA LEU A 363 1.09 -44.82 -12.04
C LEU A 363 0.91 -45.46 -13.43
N SER A 364 -0.33 -45.55 -13.91
CA SER A 364 -0.64 -46.05 -15.26
C SER A 364 -0.09 -45.14 -16.36
N ILE A 365 -0.01 -43.83 -16.12
CA ILE A 365 0.59 -42.86 -17.07
C ILE A 365 2.13 -42.91 -17.03
N LEU A 366 2.72 -43.01 -15.83
CA LEU A 366 4.17 -43.09 -15.66
C LEU A 366 4.76 -44.33 -16.35
N SER A 367 4.04 -45.45 -16.35
CA SER A 367 4.50 -46.71 -16.99
C SER A 367 4.34 -46.75 -18.53
N ARG A 368 3.71 -45.75 -19.14
CA ARG A 368 3.46 -45.69 -20.60
C ARG A 368 4.58 -44.96 -21.35
N THR A 369 4.51 -44.96 -22.69
CA THR A 369 5.45 -44.25 -23.58
C THR A 369 4.86 -42.99 -24.22
N ASP A 370 3.64 -42.61 -23.84
CA ASP A 370 2.98 -41.42 -24.40
C ASP A 370 3.51 -40.15 -23.74
N THR A 371 4.46 -39.50 -24.42
CA THR A 371 5.15 -38.33 -23.88
C THR A 371 4.24 -37.11 -23.74
N GLU A 372 3.18 -37.00 -24.53
CA GLU A 372 2.24 -35.86 -24.43
C GLU A 372 1.41 -35.98 -23.15
N VAL A 373 0.87 -37.18 -22.87
CA VAL A 373 0.13 -37.47 -21.63
C VAL A 373 1.01 -37.20 -20.41
N GLN A 374 2.25 -37.69 -20.44
CA GLN A 374 3.19 -37.54 -19.32
C GLN A 374 3.57 -36.07 -19.09
N THR A 375 3.81 -35.32 -20.16
CA THR A 375 4.15 -33.89 -20.07
C THR A 375 2.99 -33.09 -19.49
N ALA A 376 1.77 -33.31 -19.99
CA ALA A 376 0.57 -32.63 -19.50
C ALA A 376 0.28 -32.98 -18.04
N MET A 377 0.42 -34.26 -17.67
CA MET A 377 0.28 -34.71 -16.30
C MET A 377 1.29 -34.02 -15.38
N PHE A 378 2.59 -33.97 -15.72
CA PHE A 378 3.59 -33.29 -14.89
C PHE A 378 3.32 -31.79 -14.74
N ALA A 379 2.93 -31.11 -15.83
CA ALA A 379 2.61 -29.69 -15.79
C ALA A 379 1.43 -29.40 -14.84
N CYS A 380 0.34 -30.15 -14.96
CA CYS A 380 -0.83 -29.99 -14.10
C CYS A 380 -0.53 -30.44 -12.65
N ALA A 381 0.09 -31.61 -12.46
CA ALA A 381 0.47 -32.15 -11.15
C ALA A 381 1.36 -31.17 -10.36
N ARG A 382 2.23 -30.42 -11.05
CA ARG A 382 3.05 -29.37 -10.43
C ARG A 382 2.17 -28.25 -9.86
N LEU A 383 1.19 -27.79 -10.62
CA LEU A 383 0.30 -26.70 -10.23
C LEU A 383 -0.57 -27.08 -9.03
N ILE A 384 -1.15 -28.29 -9.06
CA ILE A 384 -2.02 -28.78 -7.99
C ILE A 384 -1.28 -29.54 -6.87
N ARG A 385 0.06 -29.56 -6.89
CA ARG A 385 0.94 -30.20 -5.90
C ARG A 385 0.62 -31.68 -5.63
N VAL A 386 0.27 -32.42 -6.68
CA VAL A 386 0.05 -33.87 -6.60
C VAL A 386 1.34 -34.56 -6.18
N LYS A 387 1.25 -35.53 -5.26
CA LYS A 387 2.37 -36.39 -4.87
C LYS A 387 2.52 -37.52 -5.89
N LEU A 388 3.70 -37.65 -6.48
CA LEU A 388 4.07 -38.72 -7.40
C LEU A 388 5.32 -39.45 -6.87
N PRO A 389 5.58 -40.70 -7.27
CA PRO A 389 6.79 -41.41 -6.87
C PRO A 389 8.06 -40.74 -7.42
N VAL A 390 8.82 -40.07 -6.54
CA VAL A 390 10.01 -39.27 -6.90
C VAL A 390 11.03 -40.05 -7.72
N SER A 391 11.26 -41.33 -7.39
CA SER A 391 12.18 -42.20 -8.14
C SER A 391 11.72 -42.46 -9.57
N GLU A 392 10.42 -42.62 -9.79
CA GLU A 392 9.87 -42.87 -11.13
C GLU A 392 9.94 -41.60 -11.98
N VAL A 393 9.55 -40.45 -11.41
CA VAL A 393 9.68 -39.14 -12.08
C VAL A 393 11.14 -38.85 -12.44
N GLY A 394 12.08 -39.22 -11.57
CA GLY A 394 13.52 -39.08 -11.79
C GLY A 394 14.03 -39.73 -13.08
N THR A 395 13.41 -40.82 -13.52
CA THR A 395 13.81 -41.51 -14.77
C THR A 395 13.56 -40.66 -16.02
N PHE A 396 12.62 -39.72 -15.96
CA PHE A 396 12.28 -38.83 -17.07
C PHE A 396 13.24 -37.64 -17.22
N LEU A 397 14.11 -37.37 -16.24
CA LEU A 397 15.12 -36.30 -16.32
C LEU A 397 16.06 -36.45 -17.52
N ASN A 398 16.28 -37.70 -17.97
CA ASN A 398 17.11 -38.06 -19.11
C ASN A 398 16.29 -38.45 -20.35
N SER A 399 15.00 -38.10 -20.39
CA SER A 399 14.15 -38.38 -21.56
C SER A 399 14.70 -37.73 -22.82
N PRO A 400 14.68 -38.41 -23.99
CA PRO A 400 15.05 -37.79 -25.26
C PRO A 400 14.07 -36.67 -25.66
N ASN A 401 12.85 -36.68 -25.13
CA ASN A 401 11.91 -35.57 -25.29
C ASN A 401 12.26 -34.47 -24.28
N LYS A 402 12.84 -33.37 -24.78
CA LYS A 402 13.28 -32.23 -23.97
C LYS A 402 12.16 -31.59 -23.14
N LEU A 403 10.95 -31.53 -23.68
CA LEU A 403 9.81 -30.93 -22.98
C LEU A 403 9.35 -31.82 -21.82
N LEU A 404 9.33 -33.13 -22.02
CA LEU A 404 9.03 -34.10 -20.96
C LEU A 404 10.11 -34.06 -19.86
N ALA A 405 11.40 -34.03 -20.24
CA ALA A 405 12.50 -33.93 -19.29
C ALA A 405 12.42 -32.63 -18.47
N LEU A 406 12.07 -31.51 -19.10
CA LEU A 406 11.85 -30.23 -18.43
C LEU A 406 10.63 -30.29 -17.50
N ALA A 407 9.51 -30.87 -17.92
CA ALA A 407 8.31 -30.99 -17.10
C ALA A 407 8.56 -31.83 -15.84
N ALA A 408 9.27 -32.96 -15.97
CA ALA A 408 9.67 -33.79 -14.84
C ALA A 408 10.59 -33.04 -13.86
N GLU A 409 11.58 -32.31 -14.39
CA GLU A 409 12.48 -31.48 -13.58
C GLU A 409 11.73 -30.39 -12.82
N ARG A 410 10.84 -29.64 -13.49
CA ARG A 410 10.02 -28.58 -12.87
C ARG A 410 9.07 -29.12 -11.81
N TRP A 411 8.55 -30.34 -11.99
CA TRP A 411 7.77 -31.01 -10.97
C TRP A 411 8.64 -31.36 -9.75
N LEU A 412 9.82 -31.95 -9.95
CA LEU A 412 10.77 -32.29 -8.87
C LEU A 412 11.24 -31.06 -8.09
N GLU A 413 11.51 -29.94 -8.77
CA GLU A 413 11.81 -28.64 -8.13
C GLU A 413 10.69 -28.17 -7.19
N SER A 414 9.44 -28.48 -7.56
CA SER A 414 8.24 -28.05 -6.84
C SER A 414 7.83 -29.02 -5.73
N GLU A 415 8.16 -30.30 -5.87
CA GLU A 415 7.98 -31.32 -4.85
C GLU A 415 8.95 -31.10 -3.68
N ASP A 416 10.20 -30.72 -3.98
CA ASP A 416 11.16 -30.18 -3.02
C ASP A 416 11.45 -31.10 -1.80
N SER A 417 11.36 -32.41 -1.97
CA SER A 417 11.91 -33.37 -0.99
C SER A 417 13.43 -33.50 -1.11
N PRO A 418 14.13 -34.01 -0.08
CA PRO A 418 15.56 -34.31 -0.17
C PRO A 418 15.91 -35.21 -1.37
N GLN A 419 15.07 -36.19 -1.69
CA GLN A 419 15.28 -37.10 -2.82
C GLN A 419 15.12 -36.38 -4.16
N ALA A 420 14.07 -35.57 -4.32
CA ALA A 420 13.86 -34.82 -5.57
C ALA A 420 14.99 -33.80 -5.82
N ARG A 421 15.40 -33.08 -4.78
CA ARG A 421 16.55 -32.17 -4.87
C ARG A 421 17.82 -32.88 -5.30
N THR A 422 18.10 -34.05 -4.74
CA THR A 422 19.29 -34.85 -5.10
C THR A 422 19.30 -35.19 -6.59
N LEU A 423 18.15 -35.59 -7.15
CA LEU A 423 18.01 -35.91 -8.57
C LEU A 423 18.21 -34.69 -9.47
N VAL A 424 17.62 -33.54 -9.12
CA VAL A 424 17.77 -32.31 -9.89
C VAL A 424 19.22 -31.78 -9.82
N LEU A 425 19.84 -31.75 -8.63
CA LEU A 425 21.23 -31.29 -8.49
C LEU A 425 22.22 -32.18 -9.25
N ALA A 426 21.99 -33.50 -9.31
CA ALA A 426 22.83 -34.40 -10.08
C ALA A 426 22.84 -34.11 -11.59
N LYS A 427 21.77 -33.47 -12.12
CA LYS A 427 21.68 -33.04 -13.51
C LYS A 427 22.49 -31.77 -13.81
N HIS A 428 22.78 -30.97 -12.78
CA HIS A 428 23.43 -29.65 -12.90
C HIS A 428 24.77 -29.57 -12.13
N PRO A 429 25.74 -30.47 -12.41
CA PRO A 429 27.00 -30.47 -11.69
C PRO A 429 27.80 -29.19 -11.96
N ASN A 430 28.38 -28.60 -10.92
CA ASN A 430 29.19 -27.37 -10.96
C ASN A 430 28.44 -26.08 -11.35
N GLU A 431 27.12 -26.12 -11.51
CA GLU A 431 26.30 -24.94 -11.78
C GLU A 431 25.91 -24.18 -10.51
N ALA A 432 26.20 -24.74 -9.33
CA ALA A 432 25.81 -24.20 -8.04
C ALA A 432 24.30 -23.85 -7.98
N VAL A 433 23.44 -24.72 -8.53
CA VAL A 433 21.98 -24.52 -8.53
C VAL A 433 21.45 -24.55 -7.09
N ILE A 434 20.60 -23.59 -6.73
CA ILE A 434 19.99 -23.49 -5.40
C ILE A 434 18.50 -23.80 -5.51
N LEU A 435 18.08 -24.89 -4.87
CA LEU A 435 16.73 -25.42 -5.03
C LEU A 435 15.75 -25.02 -3.93
N GLY A 436 14.51 -24.91 -4.40
CA GLY A 436 13.29 -25.20 -3.68
C GLY A 436 12.33 -24.04 -3.49
N ALA A 437 11.22 -24.31 -2.81
CA ALA A 437 9.98 -23.61 -3.08
C ALA A 437 9.95 -22.14 -2.59
N ARG A 438 9.37 -21.28 -3.42
CA ARG A 438 8.88 -19.93 -3.08
C ARG A 438 7.34 -19.94 -3.04
N GLN A 439 6.74 -18.78 -2.76
CA GLN A 439 5.28 -18.57 -2.79
C GLN A 439 4.67 -18.64 -4.20
N ALA A 440 5.48 -18.54 -5.24
CA ALA A 440 5.05 -18.57 -6.63
C ALA A 440 6.01 -19.39 -7.51
N PHE A 441 5.51 -19.82 -8.68
CA PHE A 441 6.32 -20.42 -9.73
C PHE A 441 6.86 -19.33 -10.62
N VAL A 442 8.15 -19.03 -10.51
CA VAL A 442 8.79 -17.95 -11.27
C VAL A 442 9.86 -18.55 -12.21
N PRO A 443 9.47 -19.35 -13.22
CA PRO A 443 10.42 -19.93 -14.16
C PRO A 443 11.16 -18.78 -14.88
N GLU A 444 12.49 -18.91 -14.98
CA GLU A 444 13.37 -17.92 -15.63
C GLU A 444 13.30 -16.50 -15.04
N GLY A 445 12.71 -16.34 -13.84
CA GLY A 445 12.53 -15.03 -13.21
C GLY A 445 11.34 -14.23 -13.76
N LYS A 446 10.43 -14.86 -14.52
CA LYS A 446 9.17 -14.24 -14.95
C LYS A 446 8.00 -14.83 -14.18
N ALA A 447 7.25 -13.94 -13.52
CA ALA A 447 5.96 -14.29 -12.96
C ALA A 447 4.97 -14.60 -14.07
N SER A 448 4.10 -15.57 -13.85
CA SER A 448 2.94 -15.81 -14.72
C SER A 448 1.80 -14.87 -14.33
N GLU A 449 1.19 -14.19 -15.30
CA GLU A 449 0.17 -13.13 -15.10
C GLU A 449 -1.27 -13.65 -15.12
N SER A 450 -1.51 -14.91 -14.73
CA SER A 450 -2.85 -15.51 -14.78
C SER A 450 -3.60 -15.32 -13.47
N LYS A 451 -4.78 -14.72 -13.54
CA LYS A 451 -5.71 -14.60 -12.40
C LYS A 451 -6.22 -15.96 -11.91
N ASN A 452 -6.23 -16.98 -12.77
CA ASN A 452 -6.67 -18.31 -12.38
C ASN A 452 -5.60 -19.06 -11.57
N LEU A 453 -4.33 -18.64 -11.61
CA LEU A 453 -3.29 -19.23 -10.75
C LEU A 453 -3.55 -18.97 -9.27
N ASP A 454 -4.07 -17.79 -8.91
CA ASP A 454 -4.50 -17.48 -7.55
C ASP A 454 -5.52 -18.51 -7.05
N ALA A 455 -6.58 -18.73 -7.84
CA ALA A 455 -7.62 -19.69 -7.51
C ALA A 455 -7.10 -21.14 -7.45
N VAL A 456 -6.16 -21.52 -8.32
CA VAL A 456 -5.51 -22.85 -8.27
C VAL A 456 -4.74 -23.00 -6.95
N PHE A 457 -3.90 -22.03 -6.58
CA PHE A 457 -3.11 -22.10 -5.36
C PHE A 457 -3.97 -22.10 -4.10
N GLU A 458 -4.97 -21.21 -4.05
CA GLU A 458 -5.93 -21.14 -2.95
C GLU A 458 -6.64 -22.49 -2.77
N SER A 459 -7.04 -23.15 -3.86
CA SER A 459 -7.66 -24.48 -3.81
C SER A 459 -6.73 -25.62 -3.34
N VAL A 460 -5.42 -25.40 -3.31
CA VAL A 460 -4.40 -26.40 -2.93
C VAL A 460 -3.94 -26.20 -1.49
N ASN A 461 -3.63 -24.98 -1.09
CA ASN A 461 -3.02 -24.68 0.21
C ASN A 461 -3.71 -23.55 1.00
N GLY A 462 -4.79 -22.96 0.49
CA GLY A 462 -5.50 -21.84 1.13
C GLY A 462 -4.79 -20.48 1.02
N PHE A 463 -3.72 -20.38 0.23
CA PHE A 463 -2.98 -19.15 0.03
C PHE A 463 -3.08 -18.67 -1.43
N GLN A 464 -3.11 -17.36 -1.62
CA GLN A 464 -3.08 -16.73 -2.94
C GLN A 464 -1.72 -16.89 -3.63
N TYR A 465 -1.72 -16.79 -4.95
CA TYR A 465 -0.52 -16.85 -5.79
C TYR A 465 0.19 -15.49 -5.80
N TRP A 466 1.07 -15.28 -4.82
CA TRP A 466 1.83 -14.03 -4.72
C TRP A 466 3.11 -14.06 -5.55
N SER A 467 3.05 -13.49 -6.76
CA SER A 467 4.20 -13.39 -7.67
C SER A 467 4.97 -12.08 -7.54
N LEU A 468 5.38 -11.72 -6.31
CA LEU A 468 6.25 -10.55 -6.15
C LEU A 468 7.58 -10.77 -6.89
N PRO A 469 8.06 -9.76 -7.63
CA PRO A 469 9.36 -9.82 -8.26
C PRO A 469 10.45 -9.70 -7.18
N PHE A 470 10.91 -10.85 -6.66
CA PHE A 470 12.02 -10.97 -5.71
C PHE A 470 13.38 -10.66 -6.37
N SER A 471 13.51 -9.47 -6.93
CA SER A 471 14.60 -9.10 -7.82
C SER A 471 15.93 -8.98 -7.08
N GLU A 472 15.92 -8.46 -5.84
CA GLU A 472 17.13 -8.35 -5.01
C GLU A 472 17.58 -9.71 -4.47
N LEU A 473 16.63 -10.58 -4.10
CA LEU A 473 16.96 -11.98 -3.77
C LEU A 473 17.67 -12.68 -4.92
N LYS A 474 17.14 -12.54 -6.15
CA LYS A 474 17.74 -13.15 -7.35
C LYS A 474 19.15 -12.62 -7.62
N LYS A 475 19.34 -11.29 -7.59
CA LYS A 475 20.66 -10.65 -7.78
C LYS A 475 21.67 -11.13 -6.73
N SER A 476 21.25 -11.18 -5.46
CA SER A 476 22.11 -11.61 -4.35
C SER A 476 22.51 -13.07 -4.46
N GLU A 477 21.58 -13.94 -4.84
CA GLU A 477 21.84 -15.34 -5.09
C GLU A 477 22.81 -15.55 -6.27
N GLU A 478 22.56 -14.92 -7.41
CA GLU A 478 23.42 -15.01 -8.60
C GLU A 478 24.86 -14.57 -8.28
N LYS A 479 25.02 -13.46 -7.55
CA LYS A 479 26.31 -12.96 -7.07
C LYS A 479 27.06 -14.01 -6.24
N LEU A 480 26.40 -14.66 -5.28
CA LEU A 480 27.03 -15.69 -4.45
C LEU A 480 27.33 -16.99 -5.23
N ARG A 481 26.49 -17.35 -6.20
CA ARG A 481 26.75 -18.47 -7.12
C ARG A 481 27.97 -18.19 -7.99
N ASP A 482 28.10 -16.99 -8.53
CA ASP A 482 29.27 -16.60 -9.31
C ASP A 482 30.54 -16.57 -8.44
N GLU A 483 30.44 -16.09 -7.21
CA GLU A 483 31.53 -16.10 -6.24
C GLU A 483 32.05 -17.52 -5.97
N ILE A 484 31.16 -18.47 -5.65
CA ILE A 484 31.58 -19.86 -5.36
C ILE A 484 32.12 -20.57 -6.59
N LYS A 485 31.63 -20.24 -7.80
CA LYS A 485 32.18 -20.81 -9.04
C LYS A 485 33.58 -20.28 -9.32
N ALA A 486 33.78 -18.96 -9.16
CA ALA A 486 35.04 -18.28 -9.46
C ALA A 486 36.17 -18.57 -8.47
N ASN A 487 35.87 -18.82 -7.18
CA ASN A 487 36.89 -19.00 -6.15
C ASN A 487 37.08 -20.49 -5.77
N PRO A 488 38.18 -21.16 -6.18
CA PRO A 488 38.42 -22.59 -5.91
C PRO A 488 38.64 -22.92 -4.43
N ASP A 489 38.90 -21.92 -3.58
CA ASP A 489 39.09 -22.10 -2.15
C ASP A 489 37.80 -21.90 -1.36
N LEU A 490 36.76 -21.29 -1.94
CA LEU A 490 35.42 -21.18 -1.35
C LEU A 490 34.65 -22.51 -1.55
N THR A 491 34.40 -23.22 -0.46
CA THR A 491 33.80 -24.56 -0.49
C THR A 491 32.30 -24.57 -0.20
N ALA A 492 31.83 -23.63 0.64
CA ALA A 492 30.41 -23.51 0.97
C ALA A 492 30.03 -22.07 1.34
N VAL A 493 28.76 -21.74 1.11
CA VAL A 493 28.13 -20.47 1.48
C VAL A 493 26.85 -20.74 2.25
N TYR A 494 26.68 -20.04 3.37
CA TYR A 494 25.42 -19.96 4.12
C TYR A 494 25.02 -18.50 4.23
N ALA A 495 23.83 -18.11 3.78
CA ALA A 495 23.47 -16.69 3.79
C ALA A 495 21.99 -16.47 4.09
N VAL A 496 21.73 -15.39 4.82
CA VAL A 496 20.41 -14.75 4.92
C VAL A 496 20.39 -13.63 3.89
N LEU A 497 19.50 -13.76 2.92
CA LEU A 497 19.29 -12.83 1.83
C LEU A 497 17.96 -12.11 2.09
N PRO A 498 17.94 -10.81 2.39
CA PRO A 498 16.71 -10.03 2.34
C PRO A 498 16.38 -9.68 0.88
N ASP A 499 15.10 -9.48 0.57
CA ASP A 499 14.67 -8.81 -0.67
C ASP A 499 14.86 -7.30 -0.55
N ALA A 500 16.10 -6.90 -0.27
CA ALA A 500 16.54 -5.53 -0.09
C ALA A 500 17.99 -5.38 -0.56
N LYS A 501 18.38 -4.16 -0.92
CA LYS A 501 19.76 -3.83 -1.36
C LYS A 501 20.81 -3.93 -0.23
N SER A 502 20.37 -4.08 1.01
CA SER A 502 21.21 -4.11 2.22
C SER A 502 20.70 -5.15 3.22
N GLY A 503 21.52 -5.45 4.23
CA GLY A 503 21.16 -6.36 5.31
C GLY A 503 21.54 -7.83 5.05
N GLN A 504 22.17 -8.12 3.90
CA GLN A 504 22.64 -9.47 3.58
C GLN A 504 23.67 -9.95 4.61
N GLN A 505 23.48 -11.15 5.13
CA GLN A 505 24.41 -11.77 6.08
C GLN A 505 24.94 -13.06 5.50
N VAL A 506 26.27 -13.20 5.37
CA VAL A 506 26.90 -14.30 4.62
C VAL A 506 28.03 -14.93 5.44
N ILE A 507 27.99 -16.25 5.58
CA ILE A 507 29.08 -17.08 6.09
C ILE A 507 29.73 -17.78 4.89
N ARG A 508 31.00 -17.46 4.65
CA ARG A 508 31.84 -18.04 3.62
C ARG A 508 32.80 -19.03 4.25
N VAL A 509 32.75 -20.29 3.81
CA VAL A 509 33.66 -21.34 4.26
C VAL A 509 34.73 -21.54 3.21
N TYR A 510 35.95 -21.12 3.51
CA TYR A 510 37.13 -21.37 2.70
C TYR A 510 37.87 -22.62 3.22
N LYS A 511 38.81 -23.14 2.42
CA LYS A 511 39.68 -24.26 2.83
C LYS A 511 40.46 -24.01 4.13
N ASP A 512 40.82 -22.76 4.41
CA ASP A 512 41.71 -22.36 5.50
C ASP A 512 41.05 -21.50 6.58
N LYS A 513 39.86 -20.93 6.32
CA LYS A 513 39.17 -20.01 7.23
C LYS A 513 37.67 -19.92 6.99
N ILE A 514 36.94 -19.38 7.96
CA ILE A 514 35.49 -19.14 7.87
C ILE A 514 35.26 -17.65 8.12
N VAL A 515 34.62 -16.97 7.18
CA VAL A 515 34.41 -15.52 7.23
C VAL A 515 32.93 -15.22 7.31
N PHE A 516 32.53 -14.46 8.32
CA PHE A 516 31.21 -13.85 8.39
C PHE A 516 31.27 -12.43 7.83
N THR A 517 30.29 -12.08 7.01
CA THR A 517 30.13 -10.77 6.41
C THR A 517 28.70 -10.27 6.61
N PHE A 518 28.54 -9.02 7.04
CA PHE A 518 27.29 -8.28 7.08
C PHE A 518 27.38 -7.14 6.07
N GLU A 519 26.59 -7.18 5.00
CA GLU A 519 26.52 -6.13 3.99
C GLU A 519 25.56 -5.03 4.47
N GLU A 520 26.12 -3.89 4.90
CA GLU A 520 25.34 -2.73 5.37
C GLU A 520 24.69 -1.99 4.20
N ASP A 521 25.35 -1.97 3.05
CA ASP A 521 24.88 -1.44 1.78
C ASP A 521 25.76 -1.97 0.64
N THR A 522 25.54 -1.46 -0.58
CA THR A 522 26.28 -1.89 -1.78
C THR A 522 27.78 -1.56 -1.71
N ALA A 523 28.19 -0.54 -0.94
CA ALA A 523 29.57 -0.08 -0.83
C ALA A 523 30.27 -0.53 0.47
N ARG A 524 29.52 -0.77 1.56
CA ARG A 524 30.04 -1.09 2.90
C ARG A 524 29.65 -2.48 3.36
N TYR A 525 30.61 -3.15 3.97
CA TYR A 525 30.37 -4.39 4.69
C TYR A 525 31.23 -4.46 5.92
N ARG A 526 30.78 -5.24 6.90
CA ARG A 526 31.51 -5.58 8.09
C ARG A 526 31.89 -7.05 8.04
N GLU A 527 33.12 -7.39 8.37
CA GLU A 527 33.57 -8.78 8.36
C GLU A 527 34.29 -9.20 9.65
N LYS A 528 34.20 -10.48 9.98
CA LYS A 528 35.06 -11.14 10.97
C LYS A 528 35.36 -12.58 10.54
N THR A 529 36.48 -13.11 11.02
CA THR A 529 36.74 -14.56 10.92
C THR A 529 36.05 -15.26 12.07
N LEU A 530 35.20 -16.25 11.77
CA LEU A 530 34.56 -17.09 12.78
C LEU A 530 35.56 -18.10 13.31
N THR A 531 35.51 -18.34 14.62
CA THR A 531 36.19 -19.48 15.23
C THR A 531 35.56 -20.79 14.76
N ALA A 532 36.34 -21.87 14.79
CA ALA A 532 35.82 -23.21 14.51
C ALA A 532 34.62 -23.56 15.41
N LYS A 533 34.63 -23.09 16.67
CA LYS A 533 33.55 -23.37 17.63
C LYS A 533 32.27 -22.61 17.32
N GLU A 534 32.35 -21.33 16.96
CA GLU A 534 31.19 -20.54 16.51
C GLU A 534 30.50 -21.21 15.32
N PHE A 535 31.29 -21.61 14.31
CA PHE A 535 30.74 -22.27 13.13
C PHE A 535 30.19 -23.66 13.42
N GLU A 536 30.90 -24.48 14.22
CA GLU A 536 30.42 -25.81 14.63
C GLU A 536 29.06 -25.73 15.34
N ASN A 537 28.89 -24.77 16.25
CA ASN A 537 27.61 -24.57 16.95
C ASN A 537 26.48 -24.22 15.97
N PHE A 538 26.74 -23.29 15.04
CA PHE A 538 25.79 -22.94 13.98
C PHE A 538 25.45 -24.14 13.08
N TYR A 539 26.47 -24.87 12.61
CA TYR A 539 26.28 -26.02 11.73
C TYR A 539 25.51 -27.16 12.42
N ASN A 540 25.82 -27.45 13.68
CA ASN A 540 25.08 -28.41 14.49
C ASN A 540 23.63 -27.98 14.70
N PHE A 541 23.37 -26.67 14.87
CA PHE A 541 22.00 -26.16 14.90
C PHE A 541 21.26 -26.45 13.60
N LEU A 542 21.88 -26.23 12.42
CA LEU A 542 21.24 -26.51 11.13
C LEU A 542 20.84 -27.99 11.00
N ILE A 543 21.75 -28.90 11.39
CA ILE A 543 21.52 -30.35 11.32
C ILE A 543 20.45 -30.79 12.32
N ASN A 544 20.59 -30.42 13.60
CA ASN A 544 19.70 -30.88 14.66
C ASN A 544 18.25 -30.42 14.45
N ASN A 545 18.07 -29.31 13.76
CA ASN A 545 16.76 -28.74 13.46
C ASN A 545 16.26 -29.04 12.04
N LYS A 546 17.02 -29.81 11.24
CA LYS A 546 16.67 -30.18 9.86
C LYS A 546 16.27 -28.97 9.02
N ILE A 547 17.05 -27.88 9.11
CA ILE A 547 16.74 -26.62 8.42
C ILE A 547 16.59 -26.82 6.91
N ASP A 548 17.36 -27.75 6.33
CA ASP A 548 17.30 -28.13 4.91
C ASP A 548 15.95 -28.74 4.47
N SER A 549 15.20 -29.27 5.42
CA SER A 549 13.93 -29.97 5.23
C SER A 549 12.72 -29.11 5.59
N LEU A 550 12.94 -27.85 5.98
CA LEU A 550 11.84 -26.94 6.30
C LEU A 550 11.07 -26.55 5.02
N PRO A 551 9.73 -26.42 5.13
CA PRO A 551 8.93 -25.82 4.08
C PRO A 551 9.16 -24.30 4.03
N PRO A 552 8.69 -23.61 2.97
CA PRO A 552 8.59 -22.15 2.97
C PRO A 552 7.75 -21.66 4.14
N PHE A 553 8.19 -20.60 4.81
CA PHE A 553 7.42 -19.91 5.84
C PHE A 553 6.70 -18.72 5.24
N ASN A 554 5.38 -18.69 5.41
CA ASN A 554 4.51 -17.64 4.91
C ASN A 554 3.50 -17.28 6.00
N ASP A 555 3.86 -16.30 6.84
CA ASP A 555 2.91 -15.67 7.74
C ASP A 555 2.53 -14.28 7.20
N PHE A 556 1.32 -13.83 7.50
CA PHE A 556 0.84 -12.53 7.02
C PHE A 556 1.50 -11.41 7.84
N CYS A 557 2.02 -10.40 7.15
CA CYS A 557 2.56 -9.19 7.75
C CYS A 557 2.61 -8.09 6.70
N GLU A 558 2.10 -6.91 7.05
CA GLU A 558 1.96 -5.78 6.13
C GLU A 558 3.32 -5.12 5.79
N GLU A 559 4.30 -5.18 6.70
CA GLU A 559 5.59 -4.47 6.56
C GLU A 559 6.82 -5.40 6.53
N CYS A 560 6.64 -6.71 6.45
CA CYS A 560 7.76 -7.64 6.57
C CYS A 560 8.51 -7.82 5.23
N VAL A 561 9.83 -7.61 5.27
CA VAL A 561 10.74 -7.94 4.17
C VAL A 561 10.80 -9.46 3.97
N SER A 562 10.67 -9.91 2.72
CA SER A 562 10.85 -11.34 2.39
C SER A 562 12.33 -11.69 2.46
N ASN A 563 12.66 -12.83 3.05
CA ASN A 563 14.03 -13.32 3.21
C ASN A 563 14.18 -14.72 2.61
N GLU A 564 15.41 -15.07 2.21
CA GLU A 564 15.81 -16.44 1.92
C GLU A 564 17.01 -16.82 2.77
N PHE A 565 16.95 -18.00 3.39
CA PHE A 565 18.14 -18.64 3.90
C PHE A 565 18.68 -19.62 2.86
N VAL A 566 19.88 -19.38 2.33
CA VAL A 566 20.53 -20.25 1.35
C VAL A 566 21.70 -21.00 1.97
N MET A 567 21.86 -22.26 1.60
CA MET A 567 23.00 -23.12 1.97
C MET A 567 23.44 -23.91 0.74
N PHE A 568 24.65 -23.69 0.24
CA PHE A 568 25.09 -24.34 -0.99
C PHE A 568 26.61 -24.43 -1.16
N GLY A 569 27.01 -25.36 -2.02
CA GLY A 569 28.38 -25.56 -2.50
C GLY A 569 28.44 -25.52 -4.03
N ARG A 570 29.58 -25.93 -4.60
CA ARG A 570 29.76 -26.03 -6.07
C ARG A 570 28.79 -27.01 -6.73
N VAL A 571 28.41 -28.07 -6.02
CA VAL A 571 27.42 -29.07 -6.47
C VAL A 571 25.97 -28.59 -6.34
N GLY A 572 25.76 -27.34 -5.91
CA GLY A 572 24.45 -26.77 -5.64
C GLY A 572 24.05 -26.84 -4.17
N GLY A 573 22.78 -26.57 -3.90
CA GLY A 573 22.25 -26.53 -2.55
C GLY A 573 20.76 -26.18 -2.47
N ARG A 574 20.39 -25.55 -1.35
CA ARG A 574 19.01 -25.37 -0.90
C ARG A 574 18.77 -23.92 -0.49
N ARG A 575 17.56 -23.42 -0.74
CA ARG A 575 17.01 -22.20 -0.11
C ARG A 575 15.87 -22.57 0.83
N VAL A 576 15.60 -21.74 1.84
CA VAL A 576 14.34 -21.75 2.59
C VAL A 576 13.78 -20.34 2.50
N PHE A 577 12.58 -20.19 1.93
CA PHE A 577 11.90 -18.90 1.80
C PHE A 577 11.19 -18.53 3.11
N LEU A 578 11.36 -17.30 3.56
CA LEU A 578 10.96 -16.80 4.87
C LEU A 578 10.22 -15.46 4.74
N ARG A 579 8.91 -15.44 5.00
CA ARG A 579 8.10 -14.21 5.06
C ARG A 579 7.37 -14.15 6.40
N SER A 580 7.53 -13.03 7.11
CA SER A 580 7.02 -12.75 8.45
C SER A 580 7.47 -13.76 9.51
N VAL A 581 8.48 -13.39 10.29
CA VAL A 581 9.14 -14.30 11.26
C VAL A 581 8.79 -13.94 12.72
N ASN A 582 7.80 -13.08 12.98
CA ASN A 582 7.57 -12.47 14.31
C ASN A 582 7.04 -13.42 15.41
N ASN A 583 7.09 -14.74 15.23
CA ASN A 583 6.71 -15.70 16.27
C ASN A 583 7.95 -16.26 16.98
N GLU A 584 8.23 -15.80 18.20
CA GLU A 584 9.37 -16.20 19.08
C GLU A 584 9.57 -17.72 19.22
N LYS A 585 8.54 -18.54 18.95
CA LYS A 585 8.62 -20.01 19.04
C LYS A 585 9.15 -20.69 17.77
N ASN A 586 9.41 -19.96 16.68
CA ASN A 586 9.83 -20.54 15.41
C ASN A 586 11.36 -20.83 15.40
N VAL A 587 11.74 -22.01 14.93
CA VAL A 587 13.13 -22.42 14.68
C VAL A 587 13.89 -21.43 13.79
N VAL A 588 13.18 -20.75 12.88
CA VAL A 588 13.76 -19.72 12.01
C VAL A 588 14.23 -18.50 12.80
N ASN A 589 13.57 -18.12 13.91
CA ASN A 589 14.05 -17.00 14.73
C ASN A 589 15.39 -17.30 15.36
N LYS A 590 15.60 -18.53 15.85
CA LYS A 590 16.91 -18.96 16.33
C LYS A 590 17.97 -18.90 15.24
N LEU A 591 17.63 -19.18 13.99
CA LEU A 591 18.55 -19.00 12.85
C LEU A 591 18.97 -17.53 12.73
N PHE A 592 18.03 -16.58 12.75
CA PHE A 592 18.34 -15.14 12.74
C PHE A 592 19.14 -14.72 13.98
N GLU A 593 18.84 -15.26 15.17
CA GLU A 593 19.60 -15.00 16.40
C GLU A 593 21.07 -15.42 16.27
N TYR A 594 21.39 -16.53 15.58
CA TYR A 594 22.78 -16.90 15.30
C TYR A 594 23.48 -15.84 14.45
N PHE A 595 22.84 -15.42 13.37
CA PHE A 595 23.34 -14.37 12.49
C PHE A 595 23.54 -13.04 13.23
N GLU A 596 22.57 -12.63 14.04
CA GLU A 596 22.68 -11.45 14.90
C GLU A 596 23.74 -11.60 15.99
N SER A 597 23.96 -12.80 16.52
CA SER A 597 25.04 -13.04 17.49
C SER A 597 26.42 -12.83 16.86
N PHE A 598 26.59 -13.14 15.57
CA PHE A 598 27.84 -12.88 14.87
C PHE A 598 28.12 -11.39 14.68
N LYS A 599 27.10 -10.53 14.77
CA LYS A 599 27.25 -9.06 14.73
C LYS A 599 27.74 -8.46 16.04
N LYS A 600 27.66 -9.18 17.17
CA LYS A 600 27.78 -8.55 18.50
C LYS A 600 29.18 -8.08 18.90
N GLU A 601 30.28 -8.53 18.28
CA GLU A 601 31.63 -8.05 18.62
C GLU A 601 32.64 -8.24 17.46
N ASN A 602 33.67 -7.39 17.40
CA ASN A 602 34.88 -7.55 16.59
C ASN A 602 34.72 -7.54 15.06
N LEU A 603 33.64 -6.98 14.52
CA LEU A 603 33.56 -6.80 13.08
C LEU A 603 34.38 -5.60 12.62
N LYS A 604 35.16 -5.81 11.56
CA LYS A 604 35.93 -4.76 10.91
C LYS A 604 35.12 -4.19 9.76
N LEU A 605 34.87 -2.88 9.81
CA LEU A 605 34.30 -2.14 8.70
C LEU A 605 35.24 -2.14 7.51
N LYS A 606 34.69 -2.43 6.33
CA LYS A 606 35.37 -2.47 5.05
C LYS A 606 34.55 -1.71 4.01
N TYR A 607 35.24 -1.05 3.11
CA TYR A 607 34.66 -0.39 1.95
C TYR A 607 35.11 -1.10 0.69
N ARG A 608 34.17 -1.49 -0.18
CA ARG A 608 34.52 -2.04 -1.51
C ARG A 608 35.33 -1.05 -2.35
N LEU A 609 35.14 0.25 -2.08
CA LEU A 609 35.94 1.31 -2.70
C LEU A 609 37.45 1.13 -2.43
N SER A 610 37.86 0.56 -1.29
CA SER A 610 39.28 0.34 -0.98
C SER A 610 39.97 -0.66 -1.93
N ASP A 611 39.20 -1.52 -2.60
CA ASP A 611 39.70 -2.44 -3.62
C ASP A 611 39.94 -1.74 -4.96
N LYS A 612 39.26 -0.58 -5.18
CA LYS A 612 39.28 0.18 -6.44
C LYS A 612 40.16 1.43 -6.37
N ILE A 613 40.29 2.04 -5.19
CA ILE A 613 41.05 3.28 -4.95
C ILE A 613 42.03 3.06 -3.81
N LYS A 614 43.32 3.23 -4.11
CA LYS A 614 44.38 3.21 -3.09
C LYS A 614 44.33 4.50 -2.28
N GLY A 615 44.69 4.42 -0.99
CA GLY A 615 44.76 5.58 -0.11
C GLY A 615 43.41 6.03 0.48
N LEU A 616 42.36 5.21 0.39
CA LEU A 616 41.11 5.45 1.11
C LEU A 616 41.36 5.36 2.63
N GLU A 617 41.04 6.43 3.34
CA GLU A 617 41.13 6.55 4.79
C GLU A 617 39.71 6.65 5.38
N VAL A 618 39.39 5.84 6.39
CA VAL A 618 38.18 6.02 7.21
C VAL A 618 38.56 6.88 8.40
N LEU A 619 38.13 8.13 8.40
CA LEU A 619 38.50 9.13 9.41
C LEU A 619 37.52 9.15 10.59
N LEU A 620 36.24 8.85 10.37
CA LEU A 620 35.24 8.70 11.42
C LEU A 620 34.22 7.64 11.00
N ALA A 621 34.10 6.59 11.81
CA ALA A 621 33.02 5.60 11.73
C ALA A 621 32.67 5.21 13.17
N ASP A 622 31.74 5.94 13.77
CA ASP A 622 31.34 5.78 15.16
C ASP A 622 29.89 5.33 15.25
N GLU A 623 29.57 4.49 16.24
CA GLU A 623 28.22 3.95 16.40
C GLU A 623 27.26 4.98 17.02
N ASN A 624 27.79 5.89 17.86
CA ASN A 624 27.04 6.92 18.56
C ASN A 624 26.93 8.23 17.77
N PHE A 625 27.86 8.49 16.85
CA PHE A 625 27.91 9.73 16.08
C PHE A 625 27.79 9.48 14.57
N THR A 626 26.85 10.19 13.93
CA THR A 626 26.68 10.21 12.48
C THR A 626 27.35 11.47 11.91
N ALA A 627 28.34 11.34 11.03
CA ALA A 627 28.88 12.46 10.28
C ALA A 627 27.84 13.02 9.29
N ARG A 628 27.70 14.34 9.24
CA ARG A 628 26.68 15.04 8.43
C ARG A 628 27.29 16.06 7.46
N ALA A 629 28.41 16.67 7.84
CA ALA A 629 29.18 17.56 6.97
C ALA A 629 30.65 17.59 7.42
N VAL A 630 31.53 18.02 6.52
CA VAL A 630 32.96 18.21 6.80
C VAL A 630 33.41 19.60 6.37
N TRP A 631 34.33 20.17 7.14
CA TRP A 631 35.00 21.43 6.85
C TRP A 631 36.47 21.34 7.21
N LYS A 632 37.34 21.91 6.37
CA LYS A 632 38.77 22.00 6.65
C LYS A 632 39.35 23.34 6.22
N LYS A 633 40.17 23.93 7.07
CA LYS A 633 41.01 25.09 6.75
C LYS A 633 42.37 24.95 7.44
N ASP A 634 43.44 24.93 6.64
CA ASP A 634 44.79 24.65 7.13
C ASP A 634 44.80 23.38 8.01
N ALA A 635 45.34 23.41 9.23
CA ALA A 635 45.38 22.25 10.12
C ALA A 635 44.05 21.94 10.83
N ASP A 636 43.04 22.81 10.71
CA ASP A 636 41.77 22.70 11.41
C ASP A 636 40.77 21.86 10.59
N LEU A 637 40.55 20.62 11.02
CA LEU A 637 39.56 19.71 10.44
C LEU A 637 38.40 19.54 11.43
N ARG A 638 37.21 19.94 11.00
CA ARG A 638 35.98 19.83 11.77
C ARG A 638 34.97 18.97 11.04
N VAL A 639 34.21 18.21 11.81
CA VAL A 639 33.11 17.39 11.33
C VAL A 639 31.85 17.80 12.07
N LEU A 640 30.77 18.00 11.33
CA LEU A 640 29.45 18.12 11.92
C LEU A 640 28.95 16.71 12.19
N VAL A 641 28.61 16.42 13.44
CA VAL A 641 28.06 15.14 13.84
C VAL A 641 26.66 15.31 14.43
N GLU A 642 25.81 14.33 14.18
CA GLU A 642 24.59 14.06 14.92
C GLU A 642 24.89 13.03 16.01
N ASP A 643 24.50 13.33 17.24
CA ASP A 643 24.60 12.46 18.41
C ASP A 643 23.32 11.63 18.54
N LYS A 644 23.42 10.33 18.26
CA LYS A 644 22.24 9.44 18.25
C LYS A 644 21.63 9.23 19.63
N LEU A 645 22.45 9.31 20.70
CA LEU A 645 21.94 9.16 22.06
C LEU A 645 21.15 10.39 22.48
N GLU A 646 21.66 11.58 22.16
CA GLU A 646 20.93 12.83 22.43
C GLU A 646 19.68 12.95 21.53
N GLN A 647 19.75 12.50 20.28
CA GLN A 647 18.58 12.44 19.39
C GLN A 647 17.47 11.55 19.99
N ALA A 648 17.79 10.31 20.41
CA ALA A 648 16.81 9.40 20.99
C ALA A 648 16.17 9.95 22.27
N LYS A 649 16.95 10.68 23.07
CA LYS A 649 16.46 11.39 24.25
C LYS A 649 15.49 12.52 23.87
N ILE A 650 15.85 13.35 22.90
CA ILE A 650 14.99 14.44 22.39
C ILE A 650 13.69 13.89 21.81
N GLU A 651 13.74 12.82 21.02
CA GLU A 651 12.55 12.18 20.44
C GLU A 651 11.61 11.64 21.52
N LYS A 652 12.17 11.01 22.56
CA LYS A 652 11.41 10.58 23.73
C LYS A 652 10.73 11.76 24.44
N ASP A 653 11.48 12.81 24.74
CA ASP A 653 10.97 14.00 25.41
C ASP A 653 9.84 14.69 24.59
N LEU A 654 9.99 14.75 23.27
CA LEU A 654 8.98 15.28 22.37
C LEU A 654 7.74 14.39 22.27
N THR A 655 7.92 13.06 22.29
CA THR A 655 6.80 12.10 22.28
C THR A 655 5.99 12.20 23.56
N GLU A 656 6.65 12.27 24.72
CA GLU A 656 5.99 12.48 26.02
C GLU A 656 5.24 13.83 26.06
N LEU A 657 5.87 14.90 25.54
CA LEU A 657 5.22 16.21 25.43
C LEU A 657 3.99 16.17 24.51
N GLN A 658 4.08 15.49 23.38
CA GLN A 658 2.99 15.33 22.43
C GLN A 658 1.83 14.54 23.06
N GLN A 659 2.11 13.41 23.69
CA GLN A 659 1.11 12.60 24.39
C GLN A 659 0.42 13.39 25.51
N ASN A 660 1.16 14.21 26.27
CA ASN A 660 0.58 15.05 27.30
C ASN A 660 -0.38 16.11 26.73
N ILE A 661 -0.20 16.56 25.48
CA ILE A 661 -1.13 17.49 24.83
C ILE A 661 -2.38 16.76 24.34
N TYR A 662 -2.23 15.59 23.70
CA TYR A 662 -3.37 14.81 23.21
C TYR A 662 -4.20 14.16 24.34
N ASN A 663 -3.59 13.78 25.47
CA ASN A 663 -4.31 13.18 26.59
C ASN A 663 -5.17 14.18 27.40
N VAL A 664 -5.03 15.49 27.14
CA VAL A 664 -5.83 16.55 27.76
C VAL A 664 -7.08 16.90 26.91
N GLU A 665 -7.29 16.22 25.78
CA GLU A 665 -8.51 16.32 24.96
C GLU A 665 -9.75 15.86 25.75
N SER A 666 -10.33 16.75 26.55
CA SER A 666 -11.75 16.69 26.89
C SER A 666 -12.54 17.37 25.77
N GLU A 667 -13.75 16.89 25.50
CA GLU A 667 -14.69 17.51 24.55
C GLU A 667 -15.07 18.97 24.94
N GLU A 668 -14.60 19.44 26.11
CA GLU A 668 -14.88 20.76 26.69
C GLU A 668 -13.75 21.81 26.50
N GLU A 669 -12.58 21.46 25.95
CA GLU A 669 -11.49 22.45 25.76
C GLU A 669 -11.75 23.42 24.59
N GLU A 670 -11.62 24.73 24.86
CA GLU A 670 -11.78 25.78 23.83
C GLU A 670 -10.68 25.71 22.75
N PRO A 671 -11.03 25.91 21.45
CA PRO A 671 -10.07 25.85 20.33
C PRO A 671 -8.81 26.73 20.49
N ALA A 672 -8.93 27.86 21.18
CA ALA A 672 -7.80 28.77 21.41
C ALA A 672 -6.74 28.18 22.36
N GLN A 673 -7.15 27.40 23.36
CA GLN A 673 -6.23 26.74 24.30
C GLN A 673 -5.49 25.59 23.60
N ARG A 674 -6.21 24.80 22.81
CA ARG A 674 -5.63 23.74 21.96
C ARG A 674 -4.58 24.30 20.99
N GLN A 675 -4.90 25.42 20.35
CA GLN A 675 -3.96 26.13 19.49
C GLN A 675 -2.70 26.58 20.26
N ALA A 676 -2.86 27.19 21.45
CA ALA A 676 -1.72 27.65 22.26
C ALA A 676 -0.81 26.49 22.72
N GLN A 677 -1.39 25.35 23.10
CA GLN A 677 -0.64 24.14 23.47
C GLN A 677 0.13 23.57 22.27
N TYR A 678 -0.52 23.46 21.10
CA TYR A 678 0.12 23.03 19.86
C TYR A 678 1.28 23.95 19.46
N LEU A 679 1.10 25.27 19.53
CA LEU A 679 2.17 26.24 19.25
C LEU A 679 3.34 26.10 20.24
N THR A 680 3.05 25.80 21.52
CA THR A 680 4.09 25.52 22.53
C THR A 680 4.88 24.26 22.21
N PHE A 681 4.20 23.18 21.77
CA PHE A 681 4.86 21.97 21.29
C PHE A 681 5.76 22.24 20.08
N MET A 682 5.23 22.94 19.09
CA MET A 682 5.98 23.28 17.88
C MET A 682 7.22 24.11 18.22
N LYS A 683 7.12 25.06 19.18
CA LYS A 683 8.26 25.85 19.68
C LYS A 683 9.32 24.98 20.38
N LYS A 684 8.92 24.05 21.25
CA LYS A 684 9.88 23.16 21.91
C LYS A 684 10.55 22.19 20.92
N ARG A 685 9.78 21.60 20.00
CA ARG A 685 10.30 20.75 18.92
C ARG A 685 11.35 21.48 18.11
N ALA A 686 11.03 22.70 17.71
CA ALA A 686 11.92 23.63 17.04
C ALA A 686 13.24 23.92 17.78
N GLU A 687 13.17 24.19 19.08
CA GLU A 687 14.35 24.45 19.92
C GLU A 687 15.24 23.20 20.05
N MET A 688 14.65 22.00 20.01
CA MET A 688 15.34 20.73 20.26
C MET A 688 15.82 20.02 18.98
N ILE A 689 15.21 20.24 17.82
CA ILE A 689 15.45 19.43 16.61
C ILE A 689 16.90 19.50 16.10
N PHE A 690 17.65 20.56 16.42
CA PHE A 690 19.06 20.69 16.08
C PHE A 690 20.02 20.51 17.26
N ALA A 691 19.50 20.30 18.48
CA ALA A 691 20.32 20.25 19.69
C ALA A 691 21.25 19.02 19.75
N HIS A 692 20.90 17.96 19.03
CA HIS A 692 21.75 16.77 18.88
C HIS A 692 22.84 16.92 17.80
N TYR A 693 22.92 18.04 17.09
CA TYR A 693 24.00 18.32 16.15
C TYR A 693 25.09 19.17 16.78
N SER A 694 26.35 18.84 16.51
CA SER A 694 27.48 19.66 16.96
C SER A 694 28.66 19.59 15.99
N TRP A 695 29.34 20.72 15.79
CA TRP A 695 30.66 20.72 15.16
C TRP A 695 31.69 20.22 16.16
N ARG A 696 32.55 19.30 15.75
CA ARG A 696 33.61 18.73 16.59
C ARG A 696 34.92 18.63 15.84
N ASN A 697 36.02 18.81 16.57
CA ASN A 697 37.35 18.47 16.07
C ASN A 697 37.49 16.96 15.95
N LEU A 698 38.29 16.46 15.01
CA LEU A 698 38.57 15.03 14.91
C LEU A 698 39.86 14.66 15.67
N GLN A 699 39.79 13.64 16.53
CA GLN A 699 40.96 13.13 17.27
C GLN A 699 40.98 11.60 17.25
N ASN A 700 42.05 11.01 16.70
CA ASN A 700 42.27 9.55 16.67
C ASN A 700 41.07 8.73 16.17
N GLY A 701 40.42 9.18 15.10
CA GLY A 701 39.27 8.47 14.52
C GLY A 701 37.94 8.66 15.25
N LYS A 702 37.89 9.57 16.24
CA LYS A 702 36.69 9.86 17.05
C LYS A 702 36.36 11.35 17.08
N PRO A 703 35.10 11.73 17.33
CA PRO A 703 34.75 13.12 17.57
C PRO A 703 35.36 13.59 18.89
N GLY A 704 36.17 14.64 18.83
CA GLY A 704 36.80 15.29 19.97
C GLY A 704 35.89 16.35 20.60
N ALA A 705 36.50 17.42 21.11
CA ALA A 705 35.79 18.54 21.72
C ALA A 705 34.87 19.25 20.71
N VAL A 706 33.75 19.77 21.22
CA VAL A 706 32.85 20.66 20.48
C VAL A 706 33.63 21.90 20.04
N ALA A 707 33.47 22.25 18.78
CA ALA A 707 34.08 23.40 18.13
C ALA A 707 33.00 24.37 17.67
N GLU A 708 33.37 25.63 17.46
CA GLU A 708 32.46 26.60 16.86
C GLU A 708 32.10 26.20 15.41
N GLN A 709 30.92 26.60 14.96
CA GLN A 709 30.52 26.43 13.58
C GLN A 709 31.40 27.26 12.63
N PRO A 710 31.89 26.69 11.52
CA PRO A 710 32.56 27.45 10.46
C PRO A 710 31.63 28.49 9.82
N LEU A 711 32.15 29.68 9.55
CA LEU A 711 31.38 30.74 8.87
C LEU A 711 31.01 30.36 7.43
N GLU A 712 31.84 29.51 6.79
CA GLU A 712 31.64 29.02 5.44
C GLU A 712 30.53 27.94 5.34
N ILE A 713 30.14 27.34 6.47
CA ILE A 713 29.08 26.32 6.56
C ILE A 713 28.14 26.65 7.72
N PRO A 714 27.19 27.59 7.53
CA PRO A 714 26.25 27.97 8.57
C PRO A 714 25.12 26.93 8.74
N PHE A 715 25.46 25.68 9.04
CA PHE A 715 24.52 24.56 9.11
C PHE A 715 23.53 24.71 10.28
N LEU A 716 24.07 24.95 11.48
CA LEU A 716 23.33 25.19 12.71
C LEU A 716 23.01 26.69 12.77
N SER A 717 21.75 27.06 12.55
CA SER A 717 21.31 28.44 12.78
C SER A 717 21.62 28.85 14.21
N LYS A 718 22.33 29.96 14.41
CA LYS A 718 22.44 30.59 15.73
C LYS A 718 21.04 31.16 16.04
N ASN A 719 20.37 30.63 17.07
CA ASN A 719 19.09 31.10 17.64
C ASN A 719 17.82 30.60 16.96
N THR A 720 17.02 29.82 17.71
CA THR A 720 15.71 30.20 18.28
C THR A 720 14.72 31.08 17.49
N GLN A 721 14.84 31.22 16.17
CA GLN A 721 13.88 31.94 15.32
C GLN A 721 12.80 31.00 14.77
N TYR A 722 12.33 30.07 15.59
CA TYR A 722 11.05 29.42 15.34
C TYR A 722 9.99 30.30 15.94
N PHE A 723 9.37 31.09 15.07
CA PHE A 723 8.39 32.06 15.49
C PHE A 723 7.09 31.34 15.85
N PRO A 724 6.67 31.37 17.12
CA PRO A 724 5.54 30.60 17.62
C PRO A 724 4.18 31.11 17.14
N GLU A 725 4.11 32.19 16.36
CA GLU A 725 2.84 32.87 16.01
C GLU A 725 2.41 32.71 14.55
N SER A 726 3.24 32.19 13.65
CA SER A 726 2.81 32.00 12.26
C SER A 726 3.52 30.83 11.63
N ALA A 727 2.84 30.13 10.74
CA ALA A 727 3.26 28.94 10.04
C ALA A 727 4.49 29.16 9.10
N VAL A 728 5.50 29.92 9.49
CA VAL A 728 6.68 30.23 8.66
C VAL A 728 7.59 29.01 8.57
N TYR A 729 7.71 28.43 7.36
CA TYR A 729 8.50 27.21 7.11
C TYR A 729 10.00 27.50 7.12
N ASN A 730 10.77 26.64 7.82
CA ASN A 730 12.16 26.90 8.19
C ASN A 730 13.22 26.14 7.36
N PHE A 731 12.83 25.36 6.34
CA PHE A 731 13.78 24.51 5.63
C PHE A 731 14.57 25.19 4.49
N VAL A 732 14.48 26.53 4.36
CA VAL A 732 15.36 27.27 3.44
C VAL A 732 16.66 27.65 4.16
N PRO A 733 17.83 27.23 3.65
CA PRO A 733 19.13 27.54 4.24
C PRO A 733 19.35 29.05 4.40
N GLU A 734 19.88 29.49 5.55
CA GLU A 734 20.06 30.92 5.88
C GLU A 734 20.81 31.69 4.77
N TRP A 735 21.84 31.06 4.18
CA TRP A 735 22.67 31.69 3.15
C TRP A 735 21.90 32.08 1.88
N ARG A 736 20.72 31.47 1.62
CA ARG A 736 19.85 31.83 0.48
C ARG A 736 18.95 33.01 0.78
N VAL A 737 18.55 33.14 2.04
CA VAL A 737 17.49 34.05 2.48
C VAL A 737 18.02 35.27 3.23
N ARG A 738 19.32 35.32 3.50
CA ARG A 738 19.96 36.40 4.26
C ARG A 738 20.95 37.18 3.40
N ALA A 739 20.90 38.50 3.50
CA ALA A 739 21.93 39.40 2.99
C ALA A 739 22.18 40.49 4.03
N GLY A 740 23.40 40.55 4.56
CA GLY A 740 23.72 41.40 5.71
C GLY A 740 22.88 41.01 6.93
N ASN A 741 22.14 41.96 7.49
CA ASN A 741 21.27 41.76 8.63
C ASN A 741 19.79 41.53 8.29
N ILE A 742 19.45 41.41 7.00
CA ILE A 742 18.08 41.17 6.55
C ILE A 742 17.92 39.70 6.18
N GLU A 743 16.85 39.09 6.68
CA GLU A 743 16.43 37.74 6.32
C GLU A 743 14.97 37.71 5.86
N ILE A 744 14.68 36.90 4.83
CA ILE A 744 13.35 36.79 4.22
C ILE A 744 12.80 35.37 4.32
N ARG A 745 11.62 35.22 4.92
CA ARG A 745 10.94 33.93 5.11
C ARG A 745 9.52 33.94 4.53
N THR A 746 8.93 32.76 4.37
CA THR A 746 7.57 32.54 3.81
C THR A 746 6.67 31.86 4.83
N GLY A 747 5.43 32.33 4.97
CA GLY A 747 4.39 31.67 5.78
C GLY A 747 3.67 30.53 5.04
N GLU A 748 3.36 29.44 5.74
CA GLU A 748 2.44 28.35 5.37
C GLU A 748 1.07 28.53 6.05
N LEU A 749 0.19 27.54 5.82
CA LEU A 749 -1.06 27.20 6.51
C LEU A 749 -1.60 28.30 7.44
N TYR A 750 -2.66 28.96 6.97
CA TYR A 750 -3.52 29.93 7.65
C TYR A 750 -3.17 31.42 7.52
N GLU A 751 -1.90 31.84 7.38
CA GLU A 751 -1.60 33.27 7.26
C GLU A 751 -0.99 33.72 5.91
N GLY A 752 -0.22 32.86 5.22
CA GLY A 752 0.47 33.22 3.97
C GLY A 752 1.41 34.45 4.08
N GLY A 753 2.19 34.71 3.04
CA GLY A 753 2.95 35.95 2.89
C GLY A 753 4.47 35.85 3.01
N LEU A 754 5.13 37.00 2.84
CA LEU A 754 6.56 37.20 3.04
C LEU A 754 6.83 37.98 4.31
N TYR A 755 7.80 37.49 5.08
CA TYR A 755 8.20 38.02 6.35
C TYR A 755 9.65 38.49 6.28
N LYS A 756 9.90 39.67 6.86
CA LYS A 756 11.23 40.28 6.96
C LYS A 756 11.69 40.24 8.41
N ILE A 757 12.92 39.80 8.62
CA ILE A 757 13.56 39.69 9.93
C ILE A 757 14.83 40.54 9.92
N ILE A 758 15.03 41.35 10.97
CA ILE A 758 16.20 42.21 11.15
C ILE A 758 16.80 41.93 12.52
N ASP A 759 18.03 41.40 12.59
CA ASP A 759 18.81 41.20 13.83
C ASP A 759 18.01 40.78 15.08
N SER A 760 17.50 39.55 15.10
CA SER A 760 16.72 38.96 16.21
C SER A 760 15.39 39.67 16.54
N SER A 761 14.90 40.56 15.67
CA SER A 761 13.55 41.11 15.78
C SER A 761 12.48 40.05 15.52
N ASN A 762 11.26 40.31 15.98
CA ASN A 762 10.09 39.55 15.50
C ASN A 762 9.95 39.69 13.98
N PRO A 763 9.46 38.67 13.27
CA PRO A 763 9.24 38.73 11.83
C PRO A 763 8.13 39.73 11.56
N VAL A 764 8.36 40.62 10.61
CA VAL A 764 7.34 41.56 10.17
C VAL A 764 6.84 41.08 8.81
N LYS A 765 5.57 40.67 8.74
CA LYS A 765 4.93 40.41 7.45
C LYS A 765 4.88 41.72 6.67
N PHE A 766 5.48 41.72 5.49
CA PHE A 766 5.53 42.91 4.63
C PHE A 766 4.85 42.68 3.27
N ARG A 767 4.41 41.45 2.99
CA ARG A 767 3.65 41.12 1.78
C ARG A 767 2.70 39.96 2.03
N GLU A 768 1.45 40.10 1.59
CA GLU A 768 0.46 39.02 1.58
C GLU A 768 0.50 38.18 0.29
N GLY A 769 0.19 36.89 0.38
CA GLY A 769 0.07 35.97 -0.75
C GLY A 769 0.73 34.60 -0.55
N LEU A 770 0.56 33.69 -1.52
CA LEU A 770 1.15 32.35 -1.48
C LEU A 770 2.56 32.36 -2.08
N TYR A 771 3.57 32.41 -1.22
CA TYR A 771 4.98 32.44 -1.62
C TYR A 771 5.77 31.25 -1.10
N ALA A 772 6.80 30.86 -1.85
CA ALA A 772 7.74 29.80 -1.46
C ALA A 772 9.13 30.09 -2.03
N ASN A 773 10.14 29.35 -1.53
CA ASN A 773 11.51 29.35 -2.05
C ASN A 773 12.15 30.76 -2.20
N PRO A 774 12.20 31.61 -1.15
CA PRO A 774 12.87 32.91 -1.23
C PRO A 774 14.37 32.79 -1.51
N ILE A 775 14.88 33.67 -2.37
CA ILE A 775 16.30 33.98 -2.56
C ILE A 775 16.52 35.47 -2.49
N VAL A 776 17.45 35.91 -1.64
CA VAL A 776 17.83 37.32 -1.51
C VAL A 776 19.08 37.62 -2.34
N THR A 777 19.08 38.74 -3.06
CA THR A 777 20.26 39.19 -3.80
C THR A 777 21.39 39.60 -2.86
N ALA A 778 22.65 39.46 -3.28
CA ALA A 778 23.80 39.77 -2.43
C ALA A 778 23.83 41.22 -1.90
N ASP A 779 23.20 42.16 -2.61
CA ASP A 779 23.06 43.56 -2.18
C ASP A 779 21.89 43.81 -1.21
N GLY A 780 21.13 42.78 -0.86
CA GLY A 780 19.99 42.84 0.06
C GLY A 780 18.79 43.66 -0.45
N LYS A 781 18.75 44.02 -1.74
CA LYS A 781 17.68 44.88 -2.29
C LYS A 781 16.46 44.11 -2.76
N TRP A 782 16.62 42.86 -3.18
CA TRP A 782 15.57 42.08 -3.82
C TRP A 782 15.42 40.70 -3.18
N ALA A 783 14.18 40.27 -3.00
CA ALA A 783 13.82 38.87 -2.81
C ALA A 783 13.17 38.33 -4.07
N ILE A 784 13.62 37.16 -4.53
CA ILE A 784 13.06 36.43 -5.65
C ILE A 784 12.36 35.22 -5.06
N VAL A 785 11.07 35.05 -5.37
CA VAL A 785 10.21 34.06 -4.72
C VAL A 785 9.32 33.39 -5.74
N THR A 786 9.00 32.11 -5.51
CA THR A 786 7.89 31.44 -6.20
C THR A 786 6.57 31.99 -5.67
N LYS A 787 5.59 32.12 -6.56
CA LYS A 787 4.24 32.56 -6.24
C LYS A 787 3.18 31.66 -6.87
N ALA A 788 2.21 31.25 -6.07
CA ALA A 788 0.95 30.66 -6.56
C ALA A 788 -0.14 31.74 -6.59
N GLU A 789 -1.02 31.71 -7.59
CA GLU A 789 -2.10 32.71 -7.71
C GLU A 789 -3.29 32.38 -6.77
N THR A 790 -3.68 31.10 -6.71
CA THR A 790 -4.85 30.62 -5.93
C THR A 790 -4.50 29.46 -5.01
N ASN A 791 -3.78 28.45 -5.50
CA ASN A 791 -3.33 27.28 -4.75
C ASN A 791 -2.05 26.69 -5.37
N TRP A 792 -1.38 25.82 -4.63
CA TRP A 792 -0.11 25.21 -5.04
C TRP A 792 -0.24 24.12 -6.13
N ASN A 793 -1.47 23.72 -6.49
CA ASN A 793 -1.78 22.74 -7.54
C ASN A 793 -1.92 23.38 -8.94
N GLU A 794 -1.79 24.69 -9.04
CA GLU A 794 -1.79 25.45 -10.28
C GLU A 794 -0.37 25.80 -10.77
N PRO A 795 -0.19 26.07 -12.07
CA PRO A 795 1.08 26.55 -12.60
C PRO A 795 1.60 27.77 -11.82
N LYS A 796 2.81 27.64 -11.30
CA LYS A 796 3.49 28.61 -10.45
C LYS A 796 4.17 29.67 -11.30
N THR A 797 4.32 30.85 -10.72
CA THR A 797 5.14 31.94 -11.28
C THR A 797 6.30 32.25 -10.35
N VAL A 798 7.24 33.08 -10.81
CA VAL A 798 8.26 33.69 -9.95
C VAL A 798 8.10 35.20 -10.00
N VAL A 799 8.28 35.87 -8.86
CA VAL A 799 8.21 37.33 -8.76
C VAL A 799 9.47 37.85 -8.06
N ARG A 800 9.80 39.13 -8.31
CA ARG A 800 10.80 39.85 -7.51
C ARG A 800 10.11 40.88 -6.62
N VAL A 801 10.56 40.98 -5.37
CA VAL A 801 10.02 41.90 -4.37
C VAL A 801 11.15 42.80 -3.90
N ASN A 802 10.95 44.11 -4.02
CA ASN A 802 11.90 45.09 -3.55
C ASN A 802 11.81 45.20 -2.01
N LEU A 803 12.90 44.89 -1.32
CA LEU A 803 12.93 44.77 0.15
C LEU A 803 12.94 46.11 0.90
N GLN A 804 13.09 47.22 0.18
CA GLN A 804 13.00 48.58 0.73
C GLN A 804 11.57 49.13 0.60
N THR A 805 10.89 48.87 -0.51
CA THR A 805 9.57 49.45 -0.83
C THR A 805 8.41 48.49 -0.65
N GLY A 806 8.67 47.18 -0.50
CA GLY A 806 7.66 46.12 -0.47
C GLY A 806 6.94 45.90 -1.81
N ARG A 807 7.38 46.56 -2.90
CA ARG A 807 6.76 46.44 -4.22
C ARG A 807 7.16 45.13 -4.90
N GLU A 808 6.15 44.42 -5.40
CA GLU A 808 6.28 43.19 -6.16
C GLU A 808 6.24 43.48 -7.66
N TYR A 809 7.05 42.75 -8.43
CA TYR A 809 7.10 42.81 -9.88
C TYR A 809 7.08 41.39 -10.45
N LYS A 810 6.11 41.13 -11.34
CA LYS A 810 6.06 39.89 -12.12
C LYS A 810 7.24 39.82 -13.07
N ILE A 811 7.79 38.63 -13.26
CA ILE A 811 8.83 38.39 -14.28
C ILE A 811 8.17 37.97 -15.60
N ASN A 812 8.80 38.30 -16.72
CA ASN A 812 8.29 37.96 -18.05
C ASN A 812 8.73 36.55 -18.48
N VAL A 813 8.31 35.53 -17.72
CA VAL A 813 8.51 34.12 -18.06
C VAL A 813 7.20 33.38 -17.82
N PRO A 814 6.73 32.54 -18.76
CA PRO A 814 5.45 31.86 -18.60
C PRO A 814 5.42 30.96 -17.35
N PRO A 815 4.25 30.81 -16.69
CA PRO A 815 4.08 29.90 -15.57
C PRO A 815 4.47 28.44 -15.90
N SER A 816 4.65 27.62 -14.87
CA SER A 816 4.98 26.18 -15.00
C SER A 816 4.60 25.43 -13.72
N ASP A 817 4.36 24.13 -13.78
CA ASP A 817 4.06 23.31 -12.57
C ASP A 817 5.16 23.44 -11.52
N ALA A 818 6.40 23.44 -11.99
CA ALA A 818 7.59 23.69 -11.21
C ALA A 818 8.27 24.95 -11.74
N PHE A 819 8.12 26.06 -11.01
CA PHE A 819 8.82 27.31 -11.28
C PHE A 819 9.33 27.93 -9.98
N TYR A 820 10.64 27.95 -9.76
CA TYR A 820 11.22 28.50 -8.54
C TYR A 820 12.67 28.96 -8.75
N PRO A 821 13.15 29.88 -7.89
CA PRO A 821 14.55 30.31 -7.89
C PRO A 821 15.45 29.27 -7.21
N ILE A 822 16.65 29.06 -7.76
CA ILE A 822 17.60 28.02 -7.33
C ILE A 822 18.70 28.60 -6.43
N ALA A 823 19.45 29.59 -6.94
CA ALA A 823 20.57 30.21 -6.25
C ALA A 823 20.86 31.61 -6.82
N PHE A 824 21.47 32.48 -6.01
CA PHE A 824 22.13 33.68 -6.50
C PHE A 824 23.50 33.31 -7.08
N VAL A 825 23.73 33.67 -8.34
CA VAL A 825 24.92 33.32 -9.11
C VAL A 825 25.87 34.52 -9.14
N GLY A 826 26.86 34.50 -8.24
CA GLY A 826 27.72 35.65 -7.96
C GLY A 826 28.47 36.15 -9.19
N SER A 827 29.01 35.23 -9.99
CA SER A 827 29.77 35.54 -11.22
C SER A 827 28.96 36.27 -12.29
N HIS A 828 27.63 36.21 -12.23
CA HIS A 828 26.72 36.92 -13.14
C HIS A 828 25.96 38.06 -12.47
N ASN A 829 26.01 38.17 -11.14
CA ASN A 829 25.17 39.05 -10.33
C ASN A 829 23.67 38.88 -10.66
N LYS A 830 23.23 37.61 -10.82
CA LYS A 830 21.88 37.23 -11.25
C LYS A 830 21.37 36.02 -10.47
N VAL A 831 20.05 35.78 -10.47
CA VAL A 831 19.45 34.59 -9.85
C VAL A 831 19.20 33.53 -10.92
N LEU A 832 19.60 32.28 -10.65
CA LEU A 832 19.26 31.14 -11.50
C LEU A 832 17.84 30.68 -11.19
N LEU A 833 16.99 30.58 -12.21
CA LEU A 833 15.61 30.09 -12.11
C LEU A 833 15.47 28.73 -12.80
N TYR A 834 14.63 27.86 -12.27
CA TYR A 834 14.22 26.60 -12.90
C TYR A 834 12.78 26.68 -13.38
N ARG A 835 12.49 26.10 -14.55
CA ARG A 835 11.14 25.95 -15.09
C ARG A 835 10.95 24.55 -15.69
N GLY A 836 9.94 23.80 -15.24
CA GLY A 836 9.68 22.42 -15.69
C GLY A 836 8.28 21.89 -15.37
N LYS A 837 8.00 20.67 -15.85
CA LYS A 837 6.74 19.93 -15.62
C LYS A 837 6.81 19.16 -14.28
N GLY A 838 5.65 18.97 -13.64
CA GLY A 838 5.52 18.21 -12.39
C GLY A 838 5.98 18.97 -11.14
N ASN A 839 6.17 18.25 -10.02
CA ASN A 839 6.80 18.80 -8.83
C ASN A 839 8.31 18.61 -8.94
N PHE A 840 9.06 19.64 -8.55
CA PHE A 840 10.50 19.50 -8.36
C PHE A 840 10.75 19.28 -6.87
N MET A 841 11.23 18.11 -6.52
CA MET A 841 11.89 17.89 -5.23
C MET A 841 13.37 18.15 -5.43
N ARG A 842 13.99 18.99 -4.58
CA ARG A 842 15.44 19.11 -4.59
C ARG A 842 16.05 17.76 -4.21
N SER A 843 17.13 17.36 -4.85
CA SER A 843 17.84 16.09 -4.59
C SER A 843 18.36 15.90 -3.15
N GLY A 844 18.16 16.88 -2.25
CA GLY A 844 18.46 16.79 -0.81
C GLY A 844 17.24 16.94 0.11
N GLU A 845 16.02 17.03 -0.44
CA GLU A 845 14.76 16.85 0.31
C GLU A 845 14.31 15.38 0.28
N ALA A 846 14.95 14.56 -0.54
CA ALA A 846 15.02 13.12 -0.44
C ALA A 846 15.56 12.76 0.96
N THR A 847 14.72 12.19 1.82
CA THR A 847 15.16 11.58 3.09
C THR A 847 16.28 10.57 2.81
N ALA A 848 17.12 10.30 3.80
CA ALA A 848 18.20 9.29 3.69
C ALA A 848 17.71 7.91 3.19
N GLU A 849 16.40 7.64 3.28
CA GLU A 849 15.73 6.43 2.77
C GLU A 849 15.58 6.37 1.24
N THR A 850 15.66 7.50 0.53
CA THR A 850 15.54 7.58 -0.96
C THR A 850 16.89 7.79 -1.66
N ALA A 851 17.99 7.69 -0.89
CA ALA A 851 19.36 7.75 -1.40
C ALA A 851 19.80 6.46 -2.13
N ASP A 852 18.89 5.55 -2.42
CA ASP A 852 19.14 4.26 -3.06
C ASP A 852 19.20 4.35 -4.60
N GLY A 853 19.71 5.48 -5.11
CA GLY A 853 20.35 5.66 -6.42
C GLY A 853 19.49 5.47 -7.68
N GLU A 854 18.38 4.77 -7.61
CA GLU A 854 17.48 4.49 -8.74
C GLU A 854 16.48 5.62 -8.96
N HIS A 855 16.17 6.40 -7.91
CA HIS A 855 15.23 7.52 -7.98
C HIS A 855 15.89 8.90 -7.96
N ALA A 856 17.22 8.98 -7.91
CA ALA A 856 17.94 10.27 -7.90
C ALA A 856 17.88 11.00 -9.26
N GLU A 857 17.63 10.29 -10.36
CA GLU A 857 17.45 10.89 -11.69
C GLU A 857 15.98 10.97 -12.14
N GLU A 858 15.07 10.22 -11.52
CA GLU A 858 13.63 10.40 -11.73
C GLU A 858 13.14 11.56 -10.87
N MET A 859 13.21 12.77 -11.44
CA MET A 859 12.35 13.86 -11.01
C MET A 859 10.92 13.31 -10.93
N TRP A 860 10.40 13.14 -9.71
CA TRP A 860 9.04 12.65 -9.48
C TRP A 860 8.02 13.65 -10.05
N THR A 861 7.72 13.53 -11.34
CA THR A 861 6.57 14.20 -11.92
C THR A 861 5.35 13.40 -11.49
N VAL A 862 4.73 13.76 -10.37
CA VAL A 862 3.40 13.24 -10.04
C VAL A 862 2.47 13.62 -11.20
N PRO A 863 1.86 12.66 -11.92
CA PRO A 863 0.93 12.97 -12.99
C PRO A 863 -0.24 13.78 -12.43
N ARG A 864 -0.48 14.96 -13.00
CA ARG A 864 -1.68 15.75 -12.66
C ARG A 864 -2.92 14.94 -13.05
N ARG A 865 -4.00 15.02 -12.26
CA ARG A 865 -5.32 14.45 -12.61
C ARG A 865 -5.70 14.87 -14.04
N ALA A 866 -6.27 13.95 -14.83
CA ALA A 866 -6.44 14.05 -16.28
C ALA A 866 -7.23 15.29 -16.80
N ASN A 867 -7.93 16.01 -15.91
CA ASN A 867 -8.86 17.10 -16.27
C ASN A 867 -8.29 18.51 -16.12
N ALA A 868 -6.97 18.67 -15.93
CA ALA A 868 -6.39 19.98 -15.69
C ALA A 868 -6.19 20.79 -16.99
N LYS A 869 -6.46 22.11 -16.94
CA LYS A 869 -6.25 23.06 -18.05
C LYS A 869 -4.87 22.88 -18.72
N PRO A 870 -4.74 23.14 -20.04
CA PRO A 870 -3.48 23.03 -20.76
C PRO A 870 -2.36 23.77 -20.03
N ASN A 871 -1.33 23.00 -19.71
CA ASN A 871 -0.25 23.42 -18.86
C ASN A 871 0.85 24.10 -19.70
N PRO A 872 1.25 25.35 -19.39
CA PRO A 872 2.30 26.05 -20.11
C PRO A 872 3.70 25.45 -19.90
N SER A 873 3.88 24.45 -19.02
CA SER A 873 5.18 23.86 -18.69
C SER A 873 5.98 23.41 -19.92
N PRO A 874 7.30 23.63 -19.95
CA PRO A 874 8.12 23.18 -21.07
C PRO A 874 8.26 21.66 -21.05
N LYS A 875 8.49 21.07 -22.25
CA LYS A 875 8.68 19.61 -22.39
C LYS A 875 9.96 19.11 -21.72
N THR A 876 10.99 19.96 -21.69
CA THR A 876 12.27 19.71 -21.04
C THR A 876 12.54 20.84 -20.04
N PRO A 877 13.21 20.59 -18.91
CA PRO A 877 13.59 21.65 -17.98
C PRO A 877 14.33 22.80 -18.66
N GLU A 878 13.96 24.03 -18.30
CA GLU A 878 14.58 25.28 -18.75
C GLU A 878 15.20 26.02 -17.57
N TYR A 879 16.34 26.68 -17.83
CA TYR A 879 17.08 27.44 -16.83
C TYR A 879 17.28 28.87 -17.29
N TYR A 880 17.05 29.83 -16.39
CA TYR A 880 17.16 31.25 -16.70
C TYR A 880 18.10 31.97 -15.74
N LEU A 881 18.96 32.82 -16.27
CA LEU A 881 19.59 33.88 -15.49
C LEU A 881 18.66 35.09 -15.42
N PHE A 882 18.28 35.47 -14.20
CA PHE A 882 17.39 36.58 -13.92
C PHE A 882 18.13 37.74 -13.27
N ASP A 883 18.09 38.90 -13.92
CA ASP A 883 18.58 40.16 -13.37
C ASP A 883 17.50 40.81 -12.52
N ALA A 884 17.72 40.80 -11.20
CA ALA A 884 16.76 41.32 -10.24
C ALA A 884 16.60 42.84 -10.29
N ASN A 885 17.52 43.61 -10.90
CA ASN A 885 17.42 45.06 -11.02
C ASN A 885 16.65 45.48 -12.27
N THR A 886 16.92 44.83 -13.41
CA THR A 886 16.26 45.17 -14.68
C THR A 886 14.98 44.39 -14.90
N GLY A 887 14.84 43.21 -14.30
CA GLY A 887 13.78 42.25 -14.59
C GLY A 887 14.04 41.42 -15.85
N ALA A 888 15.22 41.57 -16.47
CA ALA A 888 15.57 40.82 -17.67
C ALA A 888 15.87 39.35 -17.35
N THR A 889 15.36 38.45 -18.19
CA THR A 889 15.64 37.01 -18.14
C THR A 889 16.41 36.57 -19.36
N GLN A 890 17.35 35.64 -19.17
CA GLN A 890 18.13 35.05 -20.24
C GLN A 890 18.12 33.54 -20.08
N LEU A 891 17.62 32.81 -21.08
CA LEU A 891 17.71 31.36 -21.11
C LEU A 891 19.19 30.95 -21.20
N VAL A 892 19.60 30.00 -20.37
CA VAL A 892 20.97 29.49 -20.29
C VAL A 892 21.00 27.98 -20.37
N LYS A 893 22.14 27.44 -20.81
CA LYS A 893 22.42 26.01 -20.88
C LYS A 893 23.75 25.73 -20.18
N GLY A 894 23.87 24.54 -19.61
CA GLY A 894 25.07 24.11 -18.90
C GLY A 894 24.78 22.97 -17.93
N GLU A 895 25.76 22.67 -17.10
CA GLU A 895 25.66 21.70 -16.02
C GLU A 895 25.17 22.39 -14.75
N PHE A 896 23.88 22.29 -14.43
CA PHE A 896 23.29 23.01 -13.28
C PHE A 896 23.25 22.17 -12.00
N ARG A 897 23.57 20.85 -12.05
CA ARG A 897 23.49 19.97 -10.87
C ARG A 897 24.26 20.52 -9.66
N PRO A 898 25.52 21.01 -9.79
CA PRO A 898 26.25 21.57 -8.65
C PRO A 898 25.52 22.72 -7.93
N VAL A 899 24.85 23.60 -8.69
CA VAL A 899 24.13 24.77 -8.12
C VAL A 899 22.80 24.33 -7.51
N ILE A 900 22.12 23.37 -8.13
CA ILE A 900 20.87 22.80 -7.63
C ILE A 900 21.09 22.06 -6.30
N GLN A 901 22.20 21.30 -6.19
CA GLN A 901 22.58 20.52 -5.02
C GLN A 901 22.92 21.36 -3.79
N GLN A 902 23.08 22.68 -3.91
CA GLN A 902 23.40 23.53 -2.76
C GLN A 902 22.25 23.47 -1.74
N THR A 903 22.44 22.75 -0.64
CA THR A 903 21.48 22.73 0.47
C THR A 903 22.07 23.53 1.61
N VAL A 904 22.91 22.94 2.43
CA VAL A 904 23.35 23.50 3.71
C VAL A 904 24.41 24.59 3.59
N ARG A 905 25.05 24.72 2.42
CA ARG A 905 26.09 25.74 2.16
C ARG A 905 26.17 26.12 0.67
N PRO A 906 26.81 27.26 0.35
CA PRO A 906 27.30 27.53 -1.00
C PRO A 906 28.31 26.48 -1.48
N LEU A 907 28.59 26.48 -2.79
CA LEU A 907 29.65 25.64 -3.35
C LEU A 907 31.01 26.06 -2.77
N GLN A 908 31.91 25.09 -2.59
CA GLN A 908 33.22 25.37 -2.00
C GLN A 908 34.07 26.12 -3.03
N PRO A 909 34.58 27.34 -2.75
CA PRO A 909 35.42 28.06 -3.69
C PRO A 909 36.76 27.36 -3.90
N THR A 910 37.31 27.51 -5.10
CA THR A 910 38.72 27.20 -5.39
C THR A 910 39.61 28.44 -5.16
N GLY A 911 40.90 28.34 -5.50
CA GLY A 911 41.77 29.52 -5.60
C GLY A 911 41.43 30.48 -6.75
N ASN A 912 40.59 30.08 -7.71
CA ASN A 912 40.22 30.87 -8.88
C ASN A 912 38.85 31.56 -8.70
N PRO A 913 38.73 32.87 -8.97
CA PRO A 913 37.45 33.58 -8.88
C PRO A 913 36.37 32.99 -9.80
N GLY A 914 35.19 32.69 -9.24
CA GLY A 914 34.06 32.12 -9.98
C GLY A 914 34.19 30.63 -10.31
N GLU A 915 35.19 29.95 -9.76
CA GLU A 915 35.40 28.51 -9.89
C GLU A 915 35.28 27.83 -8.52
N PHE A 916 34.54 26.72 -8.49
CA PHE A 916 34.16 26.01 -7.26
C PHE A 916 34.45 24.52 -7.36
N TRP A 917 34.74 23.87 -6.25
CA TRP A 917 34.71 22.42 -6.16
C TRP A 917 33.28 21.89 -6.10
N ALA A 918 33.00 20.85 -6.88
CA ALA A 918 31.69 20.22 -6.98
C ALA A 918 31.79 18.70 -7.18
N ALA A 919 30.71 17.99 -6.88
CA ALA A 919 30.57 16.56 -7.12
C ALA A 919 29.28 16.26 -7.89
N ILE A 920 29.36 15.36 -8.86
CA ILE A 920 28.26 14.96 -9.72
C ILE A 920 28.24 13.43 -9.81
N PHE A 921 27.17 12.81 -9.33
CA PHE A 921 26.90 11.39 -9.55
C PHE A 921 26.31 11.16 -10.94
N ASP A 922 26.81 10.14 -11.63
CA ASP A 922 26.28 9.60 -12.88
C ASP A 922 25.67 8.23 -12.59
N ALA A 923 24.33 8.14 -12.60
CA ALA A 923 23.63 6.90 -12.24
C ALA A 923 23.88 5.77 -13.24
N LYS A 924 24.10 6.11 -14.51
CA LYS A 924 24.38 5.13 -15.57
C LYS A 924 25.75 4.51 -15.41
N MET A 925 26.74 5.33 -15.08
CA MET A 925 28.12 4.89 -14.85
C MET A 925 28.35 4.37 -13.42
N LYS A 926 27.41 4.65 -12.50
CA LYS A 926 27.53 4.38 -11.06
C LYS A 926 28.80 4.96 -10.47
N GLU A 927 29.13 6.20 -10.81
CA GLU A 927 30.33 6.89 -10.31
C GLU A 927 30.03 8.35 -9.97
N THR A 928 30.65 8.86 -8.90
CA THR A 928 30.72 10.30 -8.66
C THR A 928 31.99 10.88 -9.26
N SER A 929 31.84 11.91 -10.09
CA SER A 929 32.94 12.77 -10.50
C SER A 929 33.06 13.95 -9.54
N VAL A 930 34.25 14.16 -8.96
CA VAL A 930 34.62 15.36 -8.21
C VAL A 930 35.48 16.24 -9.11
N GLY A 931 35.20 17.53 -9.18
CA GLY A 931 35.85 18.40 -10.16
C GLY A 931 35.63 19.88 -9.92
N ARG A 932 36.11 20.67 -10.88
CA ARG A 932 36.01 22.13 -10.87
C ARG A 932 34.82 22.59 -11.68
N TYR A 933 34.00 23.45 -11.09
CA TYR A 933 32.79 24.00 -11.66
C TYR A 933 32.96 25.49 -11.89
N ASN A 934 32.87 25.92 -13.15
CA ASN A 934 32.95 27.32 -13.53
C ASN A 934 31.54 27.93 -13.54
N GLU A 935 31.23 28.74 -12.53
CA GLU A 935 29.89 29.34 -12.36
C GLU A 935 29.55 30.35 -13.48
N LYS A 936 30.57 30.96 -14.11
CA LYS A 936 30.36 31.89 -15.22
C LYS A 936 29.88 31.20 -16.50
N THR A 937 30.35 29.99 -16.75
CA THR A 937 30.05 29.23 -18.00
C THR A 937 29.14 28.03 -17.77
N PHE A 938 28.85 27.69 -16.51
CA PHE A 938 28.13 26.49 -16.11
C PHE A 938 28.76 25.21 -16.65
N VAL A 939 30.10 25.17 -16.69
CA VAL A 939 30.88 24.01 -17.15
C VAL A 939 31.47 23.30 -15.94
N PHE A 940 31.29 21.99 -15.89
CA PHE A 940 31.93 21.11 -14.92
C PHE A 940 33.08 20.35 -15.58
N GLN A 941 34.27 20.47 -15.01
CA GLN A 941 35.47 19.74 -15.42
C GLN A 941 35.79 18.68 -14.36
N PRO A 942 35.56 17.38 -14.64
CA PRO A 942 35.89 16.31 -13.71
C PRO A 942 37.40 16.24 -13.46
N PHE A 943 37.78 15.98 -12.21
CA PHE A 943 39.17 15.86 -11.77
C PHE A 943 39.47 14.48 -11.17
N ALA A 944 38.57 13.97 -10.33
CA ALA A 944 38.63 12.64 -9.72
C ALA A 944 37.32 11.87 -9.91
N LYS A 945 37.40 10.54 -9.90
CA LYS A 945 36.24 9.65 -10.02
C LYS A 945 36.18 8.69 -8.83
N ILE A 946 35.00 8.53 -8.26
CA ILE A 946 34.70 7.69 -7.10
C ILE A 946 33.62 6.69 -7.53
N PRO A 947 33.98 5.43 -7.86
CA PRO A 947 33.01 4.42 -8.28
C PRO A 947 32.12 3.96 -7.11
N ASP A 948 30.90 3.53 -7.45
CA ASP A 948 29.86 2.94 -6.59
C ASP A 948 29.37 3.79 -5.39
N ILE A 949 29.85 5.03 -5.25
CA ILE A 949 29.42 5.94 -4.19
C ILE A 949 28.68 7.11 -4.82
N ASN A 950 27.47 7.38 -4.36
CA ASN A 950 26.69 8.55 -4.72
C ASN A 950 26.99 9.69 -3.74
N LEU A 951 27.65 10.73 -4.24
CA LEU A 951 27.91 11.97 -3.50
C LEU A 951 27.44 13.19 -4.30
N SER A 952 26.90 14.15 -3.58
CA SER A 952 26.61 15.51 -4.04
C SER A 952 27.72 16.48 -3.64
N SER A 953 27.66 17.70 -4.18
CA SER A 953 28.59 18.76 -3.82
C SER A 953 28.56 19.16 -2.33
N MET A 954 27.52 18.78 -1.59
CA MET A 954 27.38 19.06 -0.15
C MET A 954 28.07 18.00 0.72
N ASP A 955 28.31 16.82 0.18
CA ASP A 955 28.91 15.70 0.91
C ASP A 955 30.44 15.76 0.93
N ILE A 956 31.03 16.57 0.05
CA ILE A 956 32.49 16.64 -0.14
C ILE A 956 33.12 17.93 0.42
N TRP A 957 34.43 17.88 0.68
CA TRP A 957 35.29 19.03 0.89
C TRP A 957 36.68 18.73 0.33
N VAL A 958 37.16 19.57 -0.58
CA VAL A 958 38.46 19.38 -1.24
C VAL A 958 39.52 20.22 -0.55
N ASP A 959 40.58 19.57 -0.07
CA ASP A 959 41.81 20.25 0.33
C ASP A 959 42.84 20.11 -0.79
N GLU A 960 42.95 21.16 -1.59
CA GLU A 960 43.88 21.21 -2.71
C GLU A 960 45.34 21.25 -2.25
N LYS A 961 45.63 21.84 -1.09
CA LYS A 961 47.00 21.98 -0.56
C LYS A 961 47.53 20.64 -0.05
N ASP A 962 46.68 19.88 0.63
CA ASP A 962 47.00 18.53 1.12
C ASP A 962 46.68 17.44 0.09
N ALA A 963 46.19 17.82 -1.11
CA ALA A 963 45.76 16.93 -2.18
C ALA A 963 44.80 15.83 -1.70
N LYS A 964 43.78 16.19 -0.91
CA LYS A 964 42.78 15.26 -0.34
C LYS A 964 41.36 15.70 -0.66
N ILE A 965 40.49 14.71 -0.87
CA ILE A 965 39.03 14.88 -0.87
C ILE A 965 38.50 14.24 0.39
N TYR A 966 37.89 15.04 1.25
CA TYR A 966 37.10 14.57 2.39
C TYR A 966 35.66 14.41 1.94
N PHE A 967 34.97 13.37 2.39
CA PHE A 967 33.56 13.21 2.09
C PHE A 967 32.80 12.45 3.16
N VAL A 968 31.53 12.80 3.32
CA VAL A 968 30.58 12.12 4.19
C VAL A 968 29.81 11.11 3.37
N TYR A 969 29.79 9.85 3.81
CA TYR A 969 28.97 8.81 3.18
C TYR A 969 28.27 7.98 4.25
N LEU A 970 26.94 8.03 4.24
CA LEU A 970 26.05 7.29 5.15
C LEU A 970 26.51 7.35 6.61
N GLY A 971 26.83 8.56 7.08
CA GLY A 971 27.23 8.82 8.46
C GLY A 971 28.70 8.65 8.79
N HIS A 972 29.55 8.25 7.84
CA HIS A 972 30.99 8.12 8.05
C HIS A 972 31.75 9.26 7.35
N LEU A 973 32.86 9.70 7.94
CA LEU A 973 33.81 10.61 7.30
C LEU A 973 34.95 9.80 6.68
N LEU A 974 35.17 9.99 5.39
CA LEU A 974 36.26 9.36 4.64
C LEU A 974 37.16 10.43 4.03
N ALA A 975 38.38 10.03 3.69
CA ALA A 975 39.27 10.80 2.84
C ALA A 975 39.91 9.93 1.77
N LEU A 976 40.18 10.52 0.60
CA LEU A 976 40.95 9.90 -0.46
C LEU A 976 41.87 10.92 -1.15
N PRO A 977 42.92 10.49 -1.87
CA PRO A 977 43.79 11.38 -2.63
C PRO A 977 43.02 12.11 -3.73
N LEU A 978 43.29 13.40 -3.92
CA LEU A 978 42.65 14.25 -4.94
C LEU A 978 43.03 13.82 -6.37
N SER A 979 44.19 13.20 -6.56
CA SER A 979 44.60 12.54 -7.79
C SER A 979 44.92 11.08 -7.52
N ASN A 980 44.27 10.16 -8.25
CA ASN A 980 44.67 8.76 -8.36
C ASN A 980 45.33 8.49 -9.70
#